data_AF-A0A956U6V1-F1
#
_entry.id   AF-A0A956U6V1-F1
#
_cell.length_a   1.000
_cell.length_b   1.000
_cell.length_c   1.000
_cell.angle_alpha   90.00
_cell.angle_beta   90.00
_cell.angle_gamma   90.00
#
_symmetry.space_group_name_H-M   'P 1'
#
loop_
_entity.id
_entity.type
_entity.pdbx_description
1 polymer ?
#
loop_
_entity_poly.entity_id
_entity_poly.type
_entity_poly.pdbx_seq_one_letter_code
_entity_poly.pdbx_strand_id
1 'polypeptide(L)'
;MSKAVNQKSFDSLKIVNEAARNFSAFYPLKSFIACNNLSGMENLDFDQAMETAGDIYGSRGYLPLSEYRAMYETGRINPVDFREAFARLKESDKSSQNKSRNDESVALSRTWTELADRTFSTDLGNTLNKIMLRWLASHFDKNQAQWKVFKEMGFYQRWKKLAVHDLTLSLAGVKNWKRDLLSLPENSGDALNLLLKEIGVSTSASRDFLARHLTRLPGWSAYLKWQSERGGTPYALVDYLAIRLFYEIQIMRSKLSPTEKSWEQLMRADSLISSYEAAGETLSDDYSGVWQEAYEINYRNDLLKDLARSMNGKMFDPVSADCHIVFCIDCRSEPVRRHLEKLGSYATYGYAGFFGFPMKYVQAGSDNTVDLCPVLLEPEKVVTESLEQNKNNLRLSGQNLIGSALLLRKKLKSSVLSAFGLVEMTGLWSSIPLAAKTFFPVQTEKLLSLIKEKIYLDDNGELDISQFTLDEKVSLASGNLAAMALSDLSAPLIVLCGHISQSQNNPYASALDCGACGGNPGGASARLAAKVFNDKEVREKLAEQDLCIAEHTLFVAAQHNTTTDSFEIFDQEGIPQSHQKILQRLQVDLAEAGRRAGEERKRLLSDPDPEWLGLTSAGARATDWAQVAPEWGLARNAAFIVAPRSLTKNIDLGGRTFLHGYDWNKDIEGKILETIMTAPMVVAQWINNQYYLSTVDNEVFGSGSKTLHNVVGDFAVMSGKESDLRLGLPLESVCQNESKRFHEPMRLMVLIRAPLAKIDEVLEKHENVRNLVNNRWIRLVALNPQDESFYQADRAFEWRQLMEKEKVFLNSSKV
;
A
#
# COMPACT_ATOMS: atom_id res chain seq x y z
N MET A 1 24.76 3.91 -40.33
CA MET A 1 24.25 5.05 -39.53
C MET A 1 23.05 4.72 -38.64
N SER A 2 22.20 3.71 -38.90
CA SER A 2 21.07 3.39 -38.01
C SER A 2 21.44 2.61 -36.72
N LYS A 3 22.60 1.94 -36.65
CA LYS A 3 23.07 1.26 -35.43
C LYS A 3 23.60 2.20 -34.34
N ALA A 4 24.13 3.37 -34.70
CA ALA A 4 24.71 4.32 -33.73
C ALA A 4 23.66 5.17 -33.01
N VAL A 5 22.46 5.33 -33.59
CA VAL A 5 21.32 6.05 -32.98
C VAL A 5 20.64 5.18 -31.91
N ASN A 6 20.55 3.86 -32.14
CA ASN A 6 20.01 2.94 -31.13
C ASN A 6 20.93 2.76 -29.92
N GLN A 7 22.25 2.85 -30.08
CA GLN A 7 23.18 2.61 -28.97
C GLN A 7 23.27 3.79 -27.98
N LYS A 8 22.99 5.03 -28.41
CA LYS A 8 22.99 6.23 -27.55
C LYS A 8 21.69 6.39 -26.74
N SER A 9 20.55 6.06 -27.32
CA SER A 9 19.26 6.01 -26.61
C SER A 9 19.29 5.02 -25.43
N PHE A 10 19.96 3.88 -25.63
CA PHE A 10 20.17 2.86 -24.58
C PHE A 10 20.99 3.34 -23.38
N ASP A 11 21.89 4.31 -23.58
CA ASP A 11 22.76 4.85 -22.52
C ASP A 11 21.98 5.81 -21.59
N SER A 12 21.14 6.67 -22.17
CA SER A 12 20.30 7.62 -21.40
C SER A 12 19.21 6.92 -20.60
N LEU A 13 18.59 5.87 -21.13
CA LEU A 13 17.58 5.12 -20.39
C LEU A 13 18.20 4.42 -19.17
N LYS A 14 19.40 3.85 -19.33
CA LYS A 14 20.12 3.17 -18.25
C LYS A 14 20.47 4.12 -17.11
N ILE A 15 21.10 5.26 -17.39
CA ILE A 15 21.47 6.23 -16.35
C ILE A 15 20.25 6.83 -15.64
N VAL A 16 19.14 7.04 -16.37
CA VAL A 16 17.87 7.50 -15.78
C VAL A 16 17.27 6.45 -14.86
N ASN A 17 17.29 5.17 -15.24
CA ASN A 17 16.84 4.07 -14.38
C ASN A 17 17.72 3.91 -13.14
N GLU A 18 19.04 4.10 -13.27
CA GLU A 18 19.97 4.12 -12.14
C GLU A 18 19.75 5.33 -11.21
N ALA A 19 19.40 6.49 -11.76
CA ALA A 19 19.02 7.67 -11.00
C ALA A 19 17.67 7.48 -10.28
N ALA A 20 16.73 6.77 -10.90
CA ALA A 20 15.41 6.48 -10.32
C ALA A 20 15.38 5.27 -9.37
N ARG A 21 16.53 4.61 -9.13
CA ARG A 21 16.61 3.36 -8.36
C ARG A 21 16.04 3.50 -6.95
N ASN A 22 16.34 4.60 -6.27
CA ASN A 22 15.96 4.84 -4.87
C ASN A 22 14.59 5.51 -4.70
N PHE A 23 13.79 5.60 -5.76
CA PHE A 23 12.44 6.15 -5.71
C PHE A 23 11.42 5.01 -5.73
N SER A 24 10.42 5.03 -4.86
CA SER A 24 9.31 4.08 -4.96
C SER A 24 8.45 4.34 -6.19
N ALA A 25 7.92 3.29 -6.84
CA ALA A 25 6.88 3.44 -7.86
C ALA A 25 5.52 3.72 -7.19
N PHE A 26 4.75 4.66 -7.73
CA PHE A 26 3.42 5.03 -7.19
C PHE A 26 2.28 4.49 -8.05
N TYR A 27 1.41 3.70 -7.43
CA TYR A 27 0.29 3.06 -8.10
C TYR A 27 -0.91 4.02 -8.27
N PRO A 28 -1.64 3.94 -9.40
CA PRO A 28 -2.87 4.69 -9.60
C PRO A 28 -3.91 4.44 -8.51
N LEU A 29 -4.77 5.42 -8.21
CA LEU A 29 -5.84 5.32 -7.19
C LEU A 29 -6.71 4.06 -7.29
N LYS A 30 -7.01 3.56 -8.49
CA LYS A 30 -7.84 2.36 -8.68
C LYS A 30 -7.16 1.05 -8.28
N SER A 31 -5.83 1.05 -8.22
CA SER A 31 -5.00 -0.07 -7.78
C SER A 31 -4.02 0.42 -6.72
N PHE A 32 -4.43 1.42 -5.93
CA PHE A 32 -3.59 1.98 -4.89
C PHE A 32 -3.50 0.96 -3.77
N ILE A 33 -2.30 0.46 -3.60
CA ILE A 33 -1.92 -0.54 -2.62
C ILE A 33 -0.84 0.03 -1.72
N ALA A 34 -0.65 -0.60 -0.57
CA ALA A 34 0.46 -0.26 0.26
C ALA A 34 1.81 -0.53 -0.43
N CYS A 35 2.69 0.46 -0.36
CA CYS A 35 4.03 0.40 -0.89
C CYS A 35 5.01 0.91 0.15
N ASN A 36 6.23 0.35 0.16
CA ASN A 36 7.35 0.97 0.84
C ASN A 36 7.73 2.27 0.08
N ASN A 37 7.46 3.44 0.65
CA ASN A 37 7.83 4.72 0.04
C ASN A 37 9.35 4.92 -0.11
N LEU A 38 10.15 4.14 0.63
CA LEU A 38 11.61 4.09 0.53
C LEU A 38 12.10 2.85 -0.21
N SER A 39 11.25 2.26 -1.07
CA SER A 39 11.64 1.10 -1.86
C SER A 39 12.82 1.41 -2.77
N GLY A 40 13.77 0.47 -2.80
CA GLY A 40 15.10 0.62 -3.40
C GLY A 40 16.20 0.90 -2.36
N MET A 41 15.84 1.27 -1.13
CA MET A 41 16.79 1.53 -0.03
C MET A 41 16.92 0.35 0.94
N GLU A 42 16.24 -0.78 0.72
CA GLU A 42 16.25 -1.93 1.64
C GLU A 42 17.64 -2.57 1.82
N ASN A 43 18.59 -2.24 0.95
CA ASN A 43 19.99 -2.65 1.06
C ASN A 43 20.79 -1.83 2.09
N LEU A 44 20.26 -0.68 2.52
CA LEU A 44 20.80 0.15 3.59
C LEU A 44 20.16 -0.24 4.92
N ASP A 45 20.91 -0.09 6.02
CA ASP A 45 20.31 -0.15 7.37
C ASP A 45 19.18 0.87 7.47
N PHE A 46 18.09 0.52 8.16
CA PHE A 46 16.91 1.38 8.27
C PHE A 46 17.25 2.80 8.73
N ASP A 47 18.19 2.94 9.68
CA ASP A 47 18.58 4.26 10.19
C ASP A 47 19.31 5.08 9.10
N GLN A 48 20.17 4.43 8.32
CA GLN A 48 20.84 5.06 7.16
C GLN A 48 19.85 5.40 6.02
N ALA A 49 18.83 4.57 5.83
CA ALA A 49 17.76 4.85 4.88
C ALA A 49 16.94 6.08 5.31
N MET A 50 16.68 6.26 6.61
CA MET A 50 16.05 7.47 7.14
C MET A 50 16.92 8.72 6.95
N GLU A 51 18.23 8.63 7.23
CA GLU A 51 19.18 9.73 6.97
C GLU A 51 19.18 10.11 5.48
N THR A 52 19.30 9.11 4.60
CA THR A 52 19.24 9.31 3.15
C THR A 52 17.90 9.93 2.72
N ALA A 53 16.80 9.49 3.31
CA ALA A 53 15.48 10.06 3.05
C ALA A 53 15.36 11.51 3.54
N GLY A 54 16.07 11.87 4.62
CA GLY A 54 16.21 13.25 5.08
C GLY A 54 16.94 14.14 4.08
N ASP A 55 18.04 13.66 3.50
CA ASP A 55 18.79 14.40 2.47
C ASP A 55 18.00 14.57 1.16
N ILE A 56 17.24 13.55 0.79
CA ILE A 56 16.49 13.49 -0.47
C ILE A 56 15.16 14.25 -0.39
N TYR A 57 14.40 14.03 0.68
CA TYR A 57 13.02 14.48 0.82
C TYR A 57 12.81 15.53 1.94
N GLY A 58 13.82 15.78 2.79
CA GLY A 58 13.72 16.72 3.90
C GLY A 58 13.00 16.18 5.14
N SER A 59 12.81 14.86 5.25
CA SER A 59 12.11 14.24 6.38
C SER A 59 13.03 13.89 7.55
N ARG A 60 12.49 13.87 8.77
CA ARG A 60 13.23 13.41 9.97
C ARG A 60 13.25 11.89 10.15
N GLY A 61 12.35 11.16 9.48
CA GLY A 61 12.26 9.69 9.57
C GLY A 61 11.77 9.11 10.91
N TYR A 62 11.82 9.88 12.00
CA TYR A 62 11.38 9.49 13.35
C TYR A 62 10.43 10.52 13.96
N LEU A 63 9.76 10.11 15.03
CA LEU A 63 8.96 11.03 15.83
C LEU A 63 9.84 12.08 16.53
N PRO A 64 9.31 13.27 16.83
CA PRO A 64 9.99 14.23 17.68
C PRO A 64 10.39 13.62 19.03
N LEU A 65 11.61 13.91 19.51
CA LEU A 65 12.12 13.41 20.80
C LEU A 65 11.18 13.71 21.99
N SER A 66 10.41 14.80 21.93
CA SER A 66 9.40 15.13 22.95
C SER A 66 8.32 14.05 23.07
N GLU A 67 7.96 13.39 21.97
CA GLU A 67 6.95 12.33 21.98
C GLU A 67 7.50 11.04 22.57
N TYR A 68 8.73 10.65 22.22
CA TYR A 68 9.38 9.50 22.86
C TYR A 68 9.56 9.71 24.37
N ARG A 69 9.90 10.93 24.79
CA ARG A 69 9.97 11.28 26.23
C ARG A 69 8.61 11.13 26.91
N ALA A 70 7.52 11.62 26.29
CA ALA A 70 6.17 11.41 26.81
C ALA A 70 5.79 9.93 26.87
N MET A 71 6.20 9.12 25.89
CA MET A 71 6.00 7.66 25.92
C MET A 71 6.79 7.00 27.06
N TYR A 72 7.99 7.48 27.37
CA TYR A 72 8.78 7.02 28.51
C TYR A 72 8.10 7.39 29.84
N GLU A 73 7.63 8.62 29.99
CA GLU A 73 6.93 9.10 31.20
C GLU A 73 5.60 8.36 31.44
N THR A 74 4.92 7.95 30.38
CA THR A 74 3.65 7.18 30.46
C THR A 74 3.85 5.66 30.57
N GLY A 75 5.10 5.17 30.62
CA GLY A 75 5.43 3.74 30.70
C GLY A 75 5.22 2.96 29.40
N ARG A 76 5.02 3.64 28.27
CA ARG A 76 4.99 3.04 26.92
C ARG A 76 6.39 2.68 26.40
N ILE A 77 7.43 3.28 26.99
CA ILE A 77 8.82 2.86 26.83
C ILE A 77 9.37 2.58 28.23
N ASN A 78 9.66 1.32 28.55
CA ASN A 78 10.20 0.98 29.87
C ASN A 78 11.72 1.25 29.95
N PRO A 79 12.25 1.58 31.14
CA PRO A 79 13.69 1.77 31.33
C PRO A 79 14.55 0.55 31.00
N VAL A 80 14.00 -0.66 31.16
CA VAL A 80 14.69 -1.92 30.81
C VAL A 80 14.87 -2.03 29.30
N ASP A 81 13.81 -1.75 28.54
CA ASP A 81 13.79 -1.82 27.08
C ASP A 81 14.70 -0.74 26.47
N PHE A 82 14.72 0.45 27.05
CA PHE A 82 15.65 1.51 26.65
C PHE A 82 17.11 1.12 26.88
N ARG A 83 17.45 0.47 28.00
CA ARG A 83 18.81 -0.05 28.22
C ARG A 83 19.19 -1.13 27.22
N GLU A 84 18.25 -2.00 26.85
CA GLU A 84 18.48 -3.00 25.78
C GLU A 84 18.76 -2.30 24.44
N ALA A 85 17.93 -1.33 24.05
CA ALA A 85 18.13 -0.55 22.82
C ALA A 85 19.49 0.17 22.80
N PHE A 86 19.86 0.81 23.91
CA PHE A 86 21.13 1.52 24.02
C PHE A 86 22.35 0.59 24.01
N ALA A 87 22.25 -0.60 24.61
CA ALA A 87 23.31 -1.60 24.54
C ALA A 87 23.52 -2.10 23.10
N ARG A 88 22.44 -2.30 22.34
CA ARG A 88 22.49 -2.69 20.92
C ARG A 88 23.18 -1.65 20.06
N LEU A 89 22.97 -0.35 20.32
CA LEU A 89 23.69 0.72 19.62
C LEU A 89 25.21 0.61 19.85
N LYS A 90 25.64 0.39 21.10
CA LYS A 90 27.06 0.25 21.44
C LYS A 90 27.71 -0.98 20.83
N GLU A 91 26.97 -2.08 20.70
CA GLU A 91 27.45 -3.29 20.02
C GLU A 91 27.57 -3.06 18.51
N SER A 92 26.63 -2.33 17.91
CA SER A 92 26.75 -1.93 16.50
C SER A 92 27.91 -0.99 16.24
N ASP A 93 28.17 0.00 17.10
CA ASP A 93 29.29 0.92 16.93
C ASP A 93 30.65 0.23 17.01
N LYS A 94 30.76 -0.85 17.80
CA LYS A 94 31.98 -1.68 17.87
C LYS A 94 32.20 -2.53 16.63
N SER A 95 31.13 -3.02 15.99
CA SER A 95 31.25 -3.81 14.76
C SER A 95 31.42 -2.93 13.51
N SER A 96 30.86 -1.72 13.51
CA SER A 96 31.03 -0.73 12.46
C SER A 96 32.36 0.04 12.53
N GLN A 97 33.13 0.00 13.63
CA GLN A 97 34.51 0.52 13.63
C GLN A 97 35.45 -0.18 12.61
N ASN A 98 35.08 -1.36 12.08
CA ASN A 98 35.82 -2.06 11.02
C ASN A 98 35.27 -1.86 9.59
N LYS A 99 34.13 -1.19 9.43
CA LYS A 99 33.69 -0.65 8.14
C LYS A 99 33.83 0.85 8.28
N SER A 100 34.83 1.46 7.62
CA SER A 100 34.81 2.91 7.43
C SER A 100 33.38 3.33 7.16
N ARG A 101 32.85 4.30 7.92
CA ARG A 101 31.71 5.09 7.45
C ARG A 101 32.13 5.46 6.03
N ASN A 102 31.61 4.75 5.04
CA ASN A 102 31.79 5.17 3.67
C ASN A 102 31.02 6.48 3.67
N ASP A 103 31.75 7.58 3.64
CA ASP A 103 31.29 8.94 3.34
C ASP A 103 30.67 9.01 1.93
N GLU A 104 30.01 7.95 1.47
CA GLU A 104 28.97 8.01 0.46
C GLU A 104 27.67 8.41 1.15
N SER A 105 27.68 9.48 1.96
CA SER A 105 26.45 10.26 2.05
C SER A 105 26.23 10.75 0.62
N VAL A 106 25.21 10.20 -0.03
CA VAL A 106 24.92 10.48 -1.43
C VAL A 106 24.25 11.84 -1.47
N ALA A 107 25.02 12.89 -1.17
CA ALA A 107 24.60 14.27 -1.31
C ALA A 107 24.37 14.49 -2.81
N LEU A 108 23.11 14.34 -3.21
CA LEU A 108 22.70 14.49 -4.60
C LEU A 108 23.14 15.87 -5.11
N SER A 109 23.75 15.87 -6.29
CA SER A 109 24.16 17.08 -6.99
C SER A 109 22.99 18.05 -7.16
N ARG A 110 23.07 19.25 -6.58
CA ARG A 110 22.02 20.29 -6.66
C ARG A 110 21.68 20.63 -8.11
N THR A 111 20.41 20.92 -8.40
CA THR A 111 19.99 21.36 -9.73
C THR A 111 20.53 22.76 -10.04
N TRP A 112 20.54 23.15 -11.32
CA TRP A 112 21.01 24.48 -11.69
C TRP A 112 20.13 25.60 -11.12
N THR A 113 18.82 25.35 -11.07
CA THR A 113 17.84 26.23 -10.39
C THR A 113 18.01 26.28 -8.88
N GLU A 114 18.29 25.16 -8.20
CA GLU A 114 18.54 25.17 -6.75
C GLU A 114 19.77 26.00 -6.38
N LEU A 115 20.85 25.86 -7.16
CA LEU A 115 22.05 26.66 -6.97
C LEU A 115 21.77 28.16 -7.15
N ALA A 116 20.94 28.51 -8.14
CA ALA A 116 20.56 29.90 -8.38
C ALA A 116 19.65 30.45 -7.28
N ASP A 117 18.65 29.67 -6.86
CA ASP A 117 17.74 30.03 -5.77
C ASP A 117 18.53 30.27 -4.46
N ARG A 118 19.54 29.44 -4.19
CA ARG A 118 20.41 29.62 -3.02
C ARG A 118 21.33 30.83 -3.15
N THR A 119 21.99 30.99 -4.30
CA THR A 119 23.02 32.03 -4.51
C THR A 119 22.41 33.42 -4.66
N PHE A 120 21.24 33.51 -5.30
CA PHE A 120 20.60 34.76 -5.69
C PHE A 120 19.23 34.97 -5.02
N SER A 121 18.82 34.10 -4.09
CA SER A 121 17.53 34.16 -3.38
C SER A 121 16.32 34.22 -4.33
N THR A 122 16.38 33.48 -5.44
CA THR A 122 15.29 33.38 -6.41
C THR A 122 14.30 32.25 -6.08
N ASP A 123 13.22 32.13 -6.88
CA ASP A 123 12.21 31.06 -6.78
C ASP A 123 12.01 30.34 -8.14
N LEU A 124 13.11 30.10 -8.84
CA LEU A 124 13.10 29.53 -10.18
C LEU A 124 12.74 28.04 -10.16
N GLY A 125 13.16 27.31 -9.12
CA GLY A 125 12.81 25.90 -8.93
C GLY A 125 11.31 25.67 -8.84
N ASN A 126 10.58 26.49 -8.07
CA ASN A 126 9.12 26.39 -7.97
C ASN A 126 8.42 26.83 -9.26
N THR A 127 8.94 27.85 -9.93
CA THR A 127 8.44 28.26 -11.25
C THR A 127 8.54 27.11 -12.26
N LEU A 128 9.68 26.42 -12.30
CA LEU A 128 9.89 25.24 -13.14
C LEU A 128 8.92 24.11 -12.77
N ASN A 129 8.75 23.82 -11.48
CA ASN A 129 7.79 22.82 -11.00
C ASN A 129 6.36 23.10 -11.50
N LYS A 130 5.87 24.34 -11.37
CA LYS A 130 4.53 24.74 -11.85
C LYS A 130 4.34 24.55 -13.36
N ILE A 131 5.39 24.75 -14.16
CA ILE A 131 5.35 24.48 -15.60
C ILE A 131 5.19 22.98 -15.84
N MET A 132 6.00 22.16 -15.17
CA MET A 132 5.96 20.70 -15.30
C MET A 132 4.62 20.11 -14.89
N LEU A 133 4.04 20.56 -13.77
CA LEU A 133 2.75 20.08 -13.26
C LEU A 133 1.63 20.18 -14.31
N ARG A 134 1.58 21.29 -15.06
CA ARG A 134 0.56 21.50 -16.11
C ARG A 134 0.70 20.50 -17.26
N TRP A 135 1.93 20.26 -17.73
CA TRP A 135 2.19 19.32 -18.81
C TRP A 135 1.92 17.88 -18.40
N LEU A 136 2.34 17.50 -17.18
CA LEU A 136 2.13 16.17 -16.64
C LEU A 136 0.64 15.87 -16.42
N ALA A 137 -0.08 16.75 -15.73
CA ALA A 137 -1.52 16.59 -15.50
C ALA A 137 -2.30 16.49 -16.82
N SER A 138 -1.95 17.28 -17.83
CA SER A 138 -2.61 17.22 -19.14
C SER A 138 -2.24 15.97 -19.96
N HIS A 139 -1.02 15.44 -19.83
CA HIS A 139 -0.60 14.27 -20.61
C HIS A 139 -1.22 12.98 -20.10
N PHE A 140 -1.23 12.82 -18.76
CA PHE A 140 -1.67 11.59 -18.10
C PHE A 140 -3.15 11.59 -17.73
N ASP A 141 -3.89 12.68 -17.99
CA ASP A 141 -5.34 12.68 -17.83
C ASP A 141 -5.99 11.57 -18.68
N LYS A 142 -6.72 10.69 -18.00
CA LYS A 142 -7.42 9.60 -18.67
C LYS A 142 -8.76 10.07 -19.25
N ASN A 143 -9.54 10.80 -18.45
CA ASN A 143 -10.97 10.98 -18.68
C ASN A 143 -11.57 12.28 -18.09
N GLN A 144 -10.79 13.15 -17.42
CA GLN A 144 -11.34 14.37 -16.82
C GLN A 144 -11.37 15.53 -17.80
N ALA A 145 -10.31 15.73 -18.59
CA ALA A 145 -10.23 16.77 -19.60
C ALA A 145 -11.12 16.45 -20.80
N GLN A 146 -11.84 17.46 -21.26
CA GLN A 146 -12.73 17.34 -22.42
C GLN A 146 -11.98 17.41 -23.74
N TRP A 147 -10.87 18.14 -23.76
CA TRP A 147 -10.01 18.27 -24.92
C TRP A 147 -9.13 17.03 -25.02
N LYS A 148 -9.57 16.09 -25.86
CA LYS A 148 -8.79 14.88 -26.13
C LYS A 148 -7.51 15.28 -26.85
N VAL A 149 -6.39 14.98 -26.23
CA VAL A 149 -5.07 15.16 -26.83
C VAL A 149 -4.72 13.92 -27.65
N PHE A 150 -3.89 14.08 -28.69
CA PHE A 150 -3.45 12.99 -29.57
C PHE A 150 -2.79 11.86 -28.77
N LYS A 151 -3.43 10.68 -28.68
CA LYS A 151 -2.97 9.55 -27.86
C LYS A 151 -1.79 8.76 -28.46
N GLU A 152 -1.54 8.92 -29.76
CA GLU A 152 -0.56 8.13 -30.52
C GLU A 152 0.90 8.56 -30.29
N MET A 153 1.13 9.70 -29.62
CA MET A 153 2.46 10.25 -29.36
C MET A 153 2.85 10.14 -27.88
N GLY A 154 4.13 9.82 -27.64
CA GLY A 154 4.75 9.86 -26.31
C GLY A 154 4.79 11.27 -25.70
N PHE A 155 5.16 11.37 -24.43
CA PHE A 155 5.06 12.61 -23.67
C PHE A 155 5.94 13.73 -24.26
N TYR A 156 7.20 13.44 -24.52
CA TYR A 156 8.15 14.41 -25.09
C TYR A 156 7.73 14.91 -26.48
N GLN A 157 7.37 14.00 -27.39
CA GLN A 157 6.97 14.35 -28.76
C GLN A 157 5.72 15.24 -28.76
N ARG A 158 4.75 14.89 -27.92
CA ARG A 158 3.52 15.66 -27.75
C ARG A 158 3.82 17.05 -27.19
N TRP A 159 4.64 17.12 -26.14
CA TRP A 159 5.09 18.38 -25.57
C TRP A 159 5.77 19.25 -26.63
N LYS A 160 6.76 18.73 -27.36
CA LYS A 160 7.51 19.48 -28.38
C LYS A 160 6.59 20.09 -29.45
N LYS A 161 5.57 19.33 -29.88
CA LYS A 161 4.58 19.79 -30.88
C LYS A 161 3.68 20.90 -30.35
N LEU A 162 3.25 20.83 -29.09
CA LEU A 162 2.29 21.77 -28.50
C LEU A 162 2.94 22.99 -27.84
N ALA A 163 4.14 22.83 -27.28
CA ALA A 163 4.84 23.87 -26.52
C ALA A 163 5.15 25.12 -27.35
N VAL A 164 5.22 25.02 -28.67
CA VAL A 164 5.37 26.19 -29.58
C VAL A 164 4.23 27.21 -29.43
N HIS A 165 3.06 26.76 -28.99
CA HIS A 165 1.88 27.58 -28.74
C HIS A 165 1.74 28.06 -27.29
N ASP A 166 2.55 27.54 -26.36
CA ASP A 166 2.55 27.97 -24.96
C ASP A 166 3.27 29.32 -24.83
N LEU A 167 2.58 30.33 -24.29
CA LEU A 167 3.13 31.66 -24.10
C LEU A 167 3.91 31.84 -22.78
N THR A 168 3.96 30.81 -21.92
CA THR A 168 4.57 30.89 -20.57
C THR A 168 5.99 31.46 -20.62
N LEU A 169 6.87 30.94 -21.48
CA LEU A 169 8.27 31.41 -21.57
C LEU A 169 8.37 32.83 -22.15
N SER A 170 7.54 33.17 -23.13
CA SER A 170 7.50 34.53 -23.68
C SER A 170 7.05 35.55 -22.64
N LEU A 171 6.02 35.21 -21.84
CA LEU A 171 5.53 36.05 -20.76
C LEU A 171 6.53 36.16 -19.60
N ALA A 172 7.37 35.15 -19.39
CA ALA A 172 8.49 35.18 -18.45
C ALA A 172 9.71 35.99 -18.94
N GLY A 173 9.65 36.54 -20.16
CA GLY A 173 10.71 37.37 -20.76
C GLY A 173 11.82 36.57 -21.46
N VAL A 174 11.65 35.26 -21.64
CA VAL A 174 12.63 34.42 -22.34
C VAL A 174 12.57 34.70 -23.84
N LYS A 175 13.73 35.00 -24.44
CA LYS A 175 13.86 35.26 -25.89
C LYS A 175 14.36 34.03 -26.62
N ASN A 176 14.02 33.89 -27.90
CA ASN A 176 14.49 32.84 -28.81
C ASN A 176 14.18 31.37 -28.43
N TRP A 177 13.47 31.12 -27.33
CA TRP A 177 13.15 29.77 -26.85
C TRP A 177 12.43 28.89 -27.88
N LYS A 178 11.62 29.47 -28.78
CA LYS A 178 10.94 28.71 -29.85
C LYS A 178 11.93 28.11 -30.84
N ARG A 179 12.99 28.85 -31.19
CA ARG A 179 14.04 28.37 -32.07
C ARG A 179 14.80 27.22 -31.39
N ASP A 180 15.12 27.40 -30.12
CA ASP A 180 15.82 26.39 -29.34
C ASP A 180 14.96 25.11 -29.19
N LEU A 181 13.66 25.24 -28.92
CA LEU A 181 12.70 24.12 -28.89
C LEU A 181 12.67 23.34 -30.21
N LEU A 182 12.60 24.06 -31.34
CA LEU A 182 12.59 23.45 -32.67
C LEU A 182 13.92 22.80 -33.05
N SER A 183 15.03 23.22 -32.42
CA SER A 183 16.35 22.63 -32.63
C SER A 183 16.60 21.34 -31.85
N LEU A 184 15.76 21.02 -30.86
CA LEU A 184 15.90 19.79 -30.09
C LEU A 184 15.74 18.54 -30.99
N PRO A 185 16.42 17.43 -30.68
CA PRO A 185 16.17 16.14 -31.32
C PRO A 185 14.70 15.68 -31.22
N GLU A 186 14.29 14.77 -32.11
CA GLU A 186 12.95 14.12 -32.04
C GLU A 186 12.88 13.05 -30.95
N ASN A 187 14.00 12.45 -30.58
CA ASN A 187 14.11 11.48 -29.49
C ASN A 187 14.46 12.19 -28.17
N SER A 188 13.78 11.83 -27.08
CA SER A 188 13.99 12.44 -25.76
C SER A 188 15.34 12.11 -25.13
N GLY A 189 15.89 10.90 -25.35
CA GLY A 189 17.22 10.52 -24.87
C GLY A 189 18.33 11.34 -25.53
N ASP A 190 18.25 11.52 -26.86
CA ASP A 190 19.20 12.39 -27.57
C ASP A 190 19.08 13.86 -27.12
N ALA A 191 17.86 14.34 -26.88
CA ALA A 191 17.62 15.67 -26.34
C ALA A 191 18.20 15.82 -24.93
N LEU A 192 17.99 14.84 -24.05
CA LEU A 192 18.52 14.81 -22.69
C LEU A 192 20.05 14.90 -22.67
N ASN A 193 20.73 14.10 -23.51
CA ASN A 193 22.19 14.12 -23.62
C ASN A 193 22.71 15.48 -24.12
N LEU A 194 22.02 16.09 -25.08
CA LEU A 194 22.37 17.41 -25.60
C LEU A 194 22.24 18.49 -24.51
N LEU A 195 21.15 18.46 -23.74
CA LEU A 195 20.86 19.40 -22.66
C LEU A 195 21.84 19.24 -21.48
N LEU A 196 22.19 18.02 -21.09
CA LEU A 196 23.20 17.77 -20.05
C LEU A 196 24.57 18.34 -20.44
N LYS A 197 24.96 18.14 -21.70
CA LYS A 197 26.21 18.72 -22.23
C LYS A 197 26.17 20.25 -22.25
N GLU A 198 25.01 20.83 -22.53
CA GLU A 198 24.81 22.28 -22.56
C GLU A 198 24.87 22.92 -21.16
N ILE A 199 24.37 22.24 -20.13
CA ILE A 199 24.49 22.67 -18.72
C ILE A 199 25.95 22.53 -18.23
N GLY A 200 26.70 21.59 -18.80
CA GLY A 200 28.08 21.28 -18.42
C GLY A 200 28.17 20.26 -17.29
N VAL A 201 27.19 19.34 -17.17
CA VAL A 201 27.24 18.25 -16.18
C VAL A 201 28.17 17.14 -16.69
N SER A 202 29.14 16.75 -15.88
CA SER A 202 30.05 15.65 -16.20
C SER A 202 29.34 14.30 -16.19
N THR A 203 29.80 13.33 -16.99
CA THR A 203 29.19 11.99 -17.06
C THR A 203 29.12 11.29 -15.70
N SER A 204 30.10 11.50 -14.82
CA SER A 204 30.12 10.94 -13.47
C SER A 204 29.08 11.59 -12.54
N ALA A 205 28.76 12.87 -12.73
CA ALA A 205 27.77 13.58 -11.93
C ALA A 205 26.33 13.46 -12.48
N SER A 206 26.17 13.04 -13.75
CA SER A 206 24.87 12.95 -14.42
C SER A 206 23.84 12.13 -13.65
N ARG A 207 24.23 10.99 -13.07
CA ARG A 207 23.30 10.14 -12.30
C ARG A 207 22.69 10.92 -11.13
N ASP A 208 23.54 11.49 -10.28
CA ASP A 208 23.09 12.16 -9.05
C ASP A 208 22.37 13.47 -9.35
N PHE A 209 22.79 14.18 -10.40
CA PHE A 209 22.10 15.38 -10.90
C PHE A 209 20.69 15.04 -11.39
N LEU A 210 20.53 13.99 -12.20
CA LEU A 210 19.22 13.55 -12.67
C LEU A 210 18.36 13.04 -11.50
N ALA A 211 18.94 12.30 -10.55
CA ALA A 211 18.24 11.89 -9.34
C ALA A 211 17.72 13.10 -8.57
N ARG A 212 18.52 14.17 -8.40
CA ARG A 212 18.06 15.42 -7.78
C ARG A 212 16.89 16.06 -8.53
N HIS A 213 16.89 16.04 -9.87
CA HIS A 213 15.74 16.51 -10.63
C HIS A 213 14.46 15.71 -10.34
N LEU A 214 14.58 14.40 -10.14
CA LEU A 214 13.46 13.54 -9.76
C LEU A 214 12.94 13.84 -8.34
N THR A 215 13.80 14.27 -7.40
CA THR A 215 13.37 14.66 -6.04
C THR A 215 12.62 15.99 -5.98
N ARG A 216 12.58 16.78 -7.06
CA ARG A 216 11.87 18.07 -7.08
C ARG A 216 10.35 17.94 -7.19
N LEU A 217 9.89 16.80 -7.72
CA LEU A 217 8.48 16.40 -7.80
C LEU A 217 8.41 14.88 -7.54
N PRO A 218 8.73 14.42 -6.31
CA PRO A 218 8.83 13.00 -5.99
C PRO A 218 7.54 12.22 -6.28
N GLY A 219 6.38 12.84 -6.11
CA GLY A 219 5.07 12.29 -6.43
C GLY A 219 4.93 11.94 -7.91
N TRP A 220 5.15 12.92 -8.78
CA TRP A 220 5.16 12.70 -10.23
C TRP A 220 6.27 11.76 -10.67
N SER A 221 7.48 11.86 -10.10
CA SER A 221 8.59 10.95 -10.42
C SER A 221 8.25 9.50 -10.09
N ALA A 222 7.61 9.25 -8.94
CA ALA A 222 7.15 7.92 -8.53
C ALA A 222 6.09 7.36 -9.50
N TYR A 223 5.14 8.20 -9.94
CA TYR A 223 4.15 7.80 -10.93
C TYR A 223 4.76 7.54 -12.32
N LEU A 224 5.73 8.35 -12.74
CA LEU A 224 6.47 8.17 -14.01
C LEU A 224 7.33 6.90 -13.99
N LYS A 225 7.89 6.54 -12.83
CA LYS A 225 8.56 5.25 -12.63
C LYS A 225 7.59 4.09 -12.79
N TRP A 226 6.43 4.14 -12.12
CA TRP A 226 5.37 3.14 -12.32
C TRP A 226 4.95 3.01 -13.78
N GLN A 227 4.79 4.14 -14.47
CA GLN A 227 4.47 4.18 -15.90
C GLN A 227 5.55 3.53 -16.78
N SER A 228 6.82 3.70 -16.41
CA SER A 228 7.97 3.14 -17.12
C SER A 228 8.12 1.63 -16.91
N GLU A 229 7.84 1.15 -15.70
CA GLU A 229 7.99 -0.26 -15.32
C GLU A 229 6.76 -1.11 -15.67
N ARG A 230 5.55 -0.56 -15.49
CA ARG A 230 4.29 -1.32 -15.53
C ARG A 230 3.20 -0.67 -16.37
N GLY A 231 3.19 0.66 -16.51
CA GLY A 231 2.16 1.40 -17.25
C GLY A 231 2.32 1.41 -18.77
N GLY A 232 3.36 0.77 -19.31
CA GLY A 232 3.57 0.62 -20.76
C GLY A 232 4.22 1.82 -21.45
N THR A 233 4.86 2.73 -20.70
CA THR A 233 5.57 3.90 -21.25
C THR A 233 7.03 3.95 -20.77
N PRO A 234 7.93 3.09 -21.31
CA PRO A 234 9.28 2.87 -20.77
C PRO A 234 10.19 4.11 -20.77
N TYR A 235 9.88 5.14 -21.55
CA TYR A 235 10.65 6.39 -21.63
C TYR A 235 10.04 7.55 -20.82
N ALA A 236 9.03 7.32 -19.97
CA ALA A 236 8.30 8.40 -19.29
C ALA A 236 9.21 9.28 -18.41
N LEU A 237 10.17 8.67 -17.69
CA LEU A 237 11.16 9.39 -16.89
C LEU A 237 12.14 10.19 -17.78
N VAL A 238 12.60 9.62 -18.89
CA VAL A 238 13.51 10.27 -19.85
C VAL A 238 12.82 11.48 -20.48
N ASP A 239 11.56 11.32 -20.90
CA ASP A 239 10.73 12.39 -21.44
C ASP A 239 10.59 13.54 -20.43
N TYR A 240 10.26 13.21 -19.17
CA TYR A 240 10.15 14.20 -18.09
C TYR A 240 11.44 14.99 -17.89
N LEU A 241 12.58 14.30 -17.78
CA LEU A 241 13.88 14.93 -17.53
C LEU A 241 14.30 15.82 -18.71
N ALA A 242 14.11 15.37 -19.96
CA ALA A 242 14.43 16.17 -21.14
C ALA A 242 13.62 17.49 -21.19
N ILE A 243 12.31 17.41 -20.92
CA ILE A 243 11.43 18.60 -20.88
C ILE A 243 11.84 19.53 -19.73
N ARG A 244 12.08 18.97 -18.54
CA ARG A 244 12.45 19.74 -17.35
C ARG A 244 13.78 20.49 -17.56
N LEU A 245 14.80 19.82 -18.08
CA LEU A 245 16.10 20.45 -18.36
C LEU A 245 15.98 21.53 -19.45
N PHE A 246 15.16 21.31 -20.48
CA PHE A 246 14.92 22.36 -21.47
C PHE A 246 14.37 23.63 -20.81
N TYR A 247 13.31 23.53 -20.00
CA TYR A 247 12.75 24.69 -19.32
C TYR A 247 13.74 25.31 -18.33
N GLU A 248 14.50 24.50 -17.61
CA GLU A 248 15.55 24.99 -16.70
C GLU A 248 16.56 25.87 -17.44
N ILE A 249 17.15 25.38 -18.54
CA ILE A 249 18.12 26.14 -19.34
C ILE A 249 17.50 27.46 -19.85
N GLN A 250 16.27 27.42 -20.35
CA GLN A 250 15.60 28.60 -20.91
C GLN A 250 15.33 29.67 -19.84
N ILE A 251 14.89 29.26 -18.65
CA ILE A 251 14.65 30.17 -17.52
C ILE A 251 15.98 30.76 -17.04
N MET A 252 17.00 29.92 -16.83
CA MET A 252 18.32 30.33 -16.36
C MET A 252 19.00 31.34 -17.28
N ARG A 253 18.91 31.14 -18.60
CA ARG A 253 19.44 32.07 -19.61
C ARG A 253 18.85 33.47 -19.53
N SER A 254 17.57 33.56 -19.16
CA SER A 254 16.84 34.83 -19.09
C SER A 254 17.10 35.62 -17.81
N LYS A 255 17.47 34.94 -16.72
CA LYS A 255 17.58 35.53 -15.38
C LYS A 255 19.01 35.82 -14.94
N LEU A 256 20.00 35.06 -15.41
CA LEU A 256 21.41 35.24 -15.03
C LEU A 256 22.28 35.81 -16.17
N SER A 257 23.42 36.43 -15.85
CA SER A 257 24.36 36.95 -16.87
C SER A 257 25.30 35.85 -17.40
N PRO A 258 25.79 35.91 -18.66
CA PRO A 258 26.70 34.90 -19.25
C PRO A 258 27.94 34.53 -18.42
N THR A 259 28.40 35.45 -17.58
CA THR A 259 29.56 35.30 -16.70
C THR A 259 29.26 34.53 -15.41
N GLU A 260 27.99 34.35 -15.05
CA GLU A 260 27.52 33.71 -13.80
C GLU A 260 26.92 32.31 -14.04
N LYS A 261 27.24 31.66 -15.18
CA LYS A 261 26.35 30.66 -15.81
C LYS A 261 26.77 29.19 -15.85
N SER A 262 27.99 28.78 -15.50
CA SER A 262 28.28 27.33 -15.55
C SER A 262 27.85 26.64 -14.26
N TRP A 263 27.14 25.51 -14.39
CA TRP A 263 26.73 24.69 -13.24
C TRP A 263 27.93 24.32 -12.36
N GLU A 264 29.08 24.00 -12.96
CA GLU A 264 30.33 23.70 -12.24
C GLU A 264 30.84 24.87 -11.39
N GLN A 265 30.75 26.12 -11.87
CA GLN A 265 31.18 27.30 -11.10
C GLN A 265 30.27 27.52 -9.89
N LEU A 266 28.96 27.39 -10.07
CA LEU A 266 28.00 27.54 -8.97
C LEU A 266 28.14 26.42 -7.94
N MET A 267 28.36 25.17 -8.38
CA MET A 267 28.63 24.05 -7.47
C MET A 267 29.88 24.27 -6.61
N ARG A 268 30.94 24.87 -7.17
CA ARG A 268 32.15 25.23 -6.38
C ARG A 268 31.88 26.33 -5.36
N ALA A 269 31.03 27.29 -5.69
CA ALA A 269 30.63 28.32 -4.72
C ALA A 269 29.75 27.72 -3.61
N ASP A 270 28.82 26.84 -3.99
CA ASP A 270 27.91 26.15 -3.09
C ASP A 270 28.64 25.20 -2.12
N SER A 271 29.68 24.48 -2.57
CA SER A 271 30.48 23.64 -1.66
C SER A 271 31.21 24.45 -0.59
N LEU A 272 31.69 25.65 -0.94
CA LEU A 272 32.29 26.58 0.04
C LEU A 272 31.25 27.07 1.05
N ILE A 273 30.04 27.44 0.60
CA ILE A 273 28.94 27.87 1.49
C ILE A 273 28.53 26.73 2.42
N SER A 274 28.32 25.52 1.89
CA SER A 274 27.95 24.34 2.68
C SER A 274 29.03 23.95 3.69
N SER A 275 30.32 24.06 3.35
CA SER A 275 31.39 23.80 4.33
C SER A 275 31.42 24.81 5.48
N TYR A 276 31.04 26.07 5.22
CA TYR A 276 30.93 27.09 6.25
C TYR A 276 29.71 26.86 7.18
N GLU A 277 28.57 26.47 6.62
CA GLU A 277 27.37 26.11 7.40
C GLU A 277 27.60 24.87 8.26
N ALA A 278 28.22 23.82 7.71
CA ALA A 278 28.53 22.59 8.43
C ALA A 278 29.51 22.83 9.61
N ALA A 279 30.38 23.84 9.53
CA ALA A 279 31.26 24.22 10.63
C ALA A 279 30.52 24.92 11.80
N GLY A 280 29.29 25.40 11.58
CA GLY A 280 28.44 26.05 12.59
C GLY A 280 27.47 25.10 13.31
N GLU A 281 27.24 23.90 12.79
CA GLU A 281 26.39 22.89 13.41
C GLU A 281 27.22 21.97 14.32
N THR A 282 27.12 22.18 15.63
CA THR A 282 27.47 21.12 16.59
C THR A 282 26.57 19.92 16.31
N LEU A 283 27.17 18.78 15.90
CA LEU A 283 26.54 17.47 15.87
C LEU A 283 25.77 17.25 17.17
N SER A 284 24.46 17.47 17.15
CA SER A 284 23.61 16.99 18.22
C SER A 284 23.47 15.50 17.97
N ASP A 285 23.93 14.66 18.89
CA ASP A 285 23.72 13.22 18.82
C ASP A 285 22.21 12.95 18.68
N ASP A 286 21.75 12.57 17.48
CA ASP A 286 20.36 12.21 17.26
C ASP A 286 20.11 10.79 17.80
N TYR A 287 19.57 10.70 19.01
CA TYR A 287 19.21 9.43 19.64
C TYR A 287 17.81 8.92 19.24
N SER A 288 17.14 9.52 18.25
CA SER A 288 15.76 9.15 17.86
C SER A 288 15.65 7.67 17.48
N GLY A 289 16.65 7.11 16.78
CA GLY A 289 16.69 5.68 16.46
C GLY A 289 16.73 4.77 17.69
N VAL A 290 17.42 5.17 18.76
CA VAL A 290 17.46 4.41 20.04
C VAL A 290 16.10 4.44 20.73
N TRP A 291 15.45 5.60 20.75
CA TRP A 291 14.11 5.73 21.32
C TRP A 291 13.08 4.89 20.54
N GLN A 292 13.16 4.91 19.21
CA GLN A 292 12.34 4.06 18.35
C GLN A 292 12.58 2.57 18.62
N GLU A 293 13.84 2.15 18.72
CA GLU A 293 14.21 0.78 19.07
C GLU A 293 13.62 0.36 20.43
N ALA A 294 13.72 1.22 21.44
CA ALA A 294 13.18 0.95 22.77
C ALA A 294 11.65 0.80 22.77
N TYR A 295 10.95 1.64 22.00
CA TYR A 295 9.50 1.60 21.84
C TYR A 295 9.03 0.28 21.20
N GLU A 296 9.72 -0.16 20.16
CA GLU A 296 9.42 -1.43 19.49
C GLU A 296 9.78 -2.65 20.34
N ILE A 297 10.88 -2.58 21.12
CA ILE A 297 11.27 -3.62 22.09
C ILE A 297 10.20 -3.79 23.16
N ASN A 298 9.62 -2.69 23.66
CA ASN A 298 8.54 -2.76 24.64
C ASN A 298 7.35 -3.57 24.08
N TYR A 299 6.89 -3.22 22.88
CA TYR A 299 5.79 -3.94 22.21
C TYR A 299 6.12 -5.43 21.99
N ARG A 300 7.34 -5.72 21.51
CA ARG A 300 7.83 -7.10 21.36
C ARG A 300 7.74 -7.86 22.68
N ASN A 301 8.30 -7.32 23.75
CA ASN A 301 8.37 -7.98 25.04
C ASN A 301 6.97 -8.27 25.60
N ASP A 302 6.03 -7.35 25.45
CA ASP A 302 4.65 -7.55 25.92
C ASP A 302 3.90 -8.61 25.11
N LEU A 303 4.02 -8.58 23.78
CA LEU A 303 3.41 -9.61 22.92
C LEU A 303 3.98 -11.00 23.20
N LEU A 304 5.31 -11.12 23.35
CA LEU A 304 5.95 -12.40 23.65
C LEU A 304 5.55 -12.94 25.04
N LYS A 305 5.36 -12.07 26.04
CA LYS A 305 4.84 -12.49 27.37
C LYS A 305 3.43 -13.07 27.23
N ASP A 306 2.55 -12.44 26.47
CA ASP A 306 1.18 -12.93 26.28
C ASP A 306 1.14 -14.26 25.50
N LEU A 307 2.00 -14.41 24.50
CA LEU A 307 2.17 -15.68 23.77
C LEU A 307 2.71 -16.79 24.69
N ALA A 308 3.73 -16.50 25.49
CA ALA A 308 4.28 -17.47 26.46
C ALA A 308 3.21 -17.91 27.47
N ARG A 309 2.37 -17.00 27.97
CA ARG A 309 1.24 -17.32 28.85
C ARG A 309 0.20 -18.22 28.17
N SER A 310 -0.06 -17.98 26.89
CA SER A 310 -1.00 -18.79 26.10
C SER A 310 -0.53 -20.25 25.94
N MET A 311 0.79 -20.46 25.89
CA MET A 311 1.42 -21.78 25.74
C MET A 311 1.43 -22.61 27.03
N ASN A 312 1.46 -21.98 28.21
CA ASN A 312 1.58 -22.68 29.50
C ASN A 312 0.42 -23.67 29.75
N GLY A 313 0.72 -24.97 29.61
CA GLY A 313 -0.14 -26.09 30.05
C GLY A 313 -1.19 -26.57 29.06
N LYS A 314 -1.10 -26.21 27.77
CA LYS A 314 -2.08 -26.65 26.75
C LYS A 314 -1.39 -27.41 25.61
N MET A 315 -1.83 -28.65 25.37
CA MET A 315 -1.57 -29.32 24.10
C MET A 315 -2.34 -28.62 22.99
N PHE A 316 -1.69 -28.41 21.85
CA PHE A 316 -2.29 -27.82 20.67
C PHE A 316 -3.13 -28.88 19.93
N ASP A 317 -4.25 -29.29 20.51
CA ASP A 317 -5.10 -30.31 19.88
C ASP A 317 -5.91 -29.72 18.71
N PRO A 318 -6.13 -30.50 17.64
CA PRO A 318 -7.01 -30.11 16.54
C PRO A 318 -8.43 -29.86 17.07
N VAL A 319 -8.98 -28.68 16.79
CA VAL A 319 -10.36 -28.38 17.14
C VAL A 319 -11.26 -29.06 16.12
N SER A 320 -12.04 -30.07 16.56
CA SER A 320 -13.19 -30.55 15.77
C SER A 320 -14.24 -29.44 15.77
N ALA A 321 -14.51 -28.88 14.59
CA ALA A 321 -15.41 -27.75 14.40
C ALA A 321 -16.44 -28.07 13.32
N ASP A 322 -17.67 -27.59 13.50
CA ASP A 322 -18.75 -27.77 12.52
C ASP A 322 -18.54 -26.90 11.27
N CYS A 323 -17.74 -25.83 11.41
CA CYS A 323 -17.39 -24.95 10.31
C CYS A 323 -15.99 -24.35 10.46
N HIS A 324 -15.22 -24.41 9.38
CA HIS A 324 -13.93 -23.73 9.23
C HIS A 324 -14.10 -22.46 8.42
N ILE A 325 -13.43 -21.38 8.82
CA ILE A 325 -13.52 -20.10 8.11
C ILE A 325 -12.11 -19.57 7.87
N VAL A 326 -11.74 -19.42 6.61
CA VAL A 326 -10.46 -18.85 6.17
C VAL A 326 -10.68 -17.38 5.87
N PHE A 327 -10.25 -16.50 6.78
CA PHE A 327 -10.27 -15.06 6.59
C PHE A 327 -9.05 -14.60 5.82
N CYS A 328 -9.14 -13.43 5.19
CA CYS A 328 -7.95 -12.67 4.83
C CYS A 328 -7.05 -12.45 6.07
N ILE A 329 -5.73 -12.37 5.88
CA ILE A 329 -4.77 -12.07 6.97
C ILE A 329 -4.92 -10.64 7.55
N ASP A 330 -5.88 -9.86 7.07
CA ASP A 330 -6.16 -8.48 7.49
C ASP A 330 -6.34 -8.35 9.01
N CYS A 331 -5.68 -7.34 9.60
CA CYS A 331 -5.74 -7.08 11.04
C CYS A 331 -7.16 -6.81 11.56
N ARG A 332 -8.04 -6.26 10.71
CA ARG A 332 -9.44 -5.93 11.06
C ARG A 332 -10.32 -7.16 11.19
N SER A 333 -9.91 -8.31 10.64
CA SER A 333 -10.62 -9.58 10.79
C SER A 333 -10.30 -10.27 12.13
N GLU A 334 -9.20 -9.93 12.81
CA GLU A 334 -8.81 -10.55 14.09
C GLU A 334 -9.89 -10.42 15.19
N PRO A 335 -10.47 -9.24 15.47
CA PRO A 335 -11.50 -9.11 16.48
C PRO A 335 -12.74 -9.98 16.19
N VAL A 336 -13.17 -10.05 14.92
CA VAL A 336 -14.30 -10.89 14.51
C VAL A 336 -14.00 -12.36 14.78
N ARG A 337 -12.81 -12.83 14.40
CA ARG A 337 -12.39 -14.23 14.62
C ARG A 337 -12.47 -14.62 16.10
N ARG A 338 -11.96 -13.75 16.99
CA ARG A 338 -11.99 -13.94 18.45
C ARG A 338 -13.41 -13.99 19.01
N HIS A 339 -14.33 -13.18 18.50
CA HIS A 339 -15.73 -13.20 18.94
C HIS A 339 -16.48 -14.41 18.41
N LEU A 340 -16.27 -14.77 17.14
CA LEU A 340 -16.94 -15.88 16.49
C LEU A 340 -16.60 -17.23 17.14
N GLU A 341 -15.32 -17.48 17.40
CA GLU A 341 -14.85 -18.70 18.07
C GLU A 341 -15.40 -18.88 19.50
N LYS A 342 -15.99 -17.83 20.10
CA LYS A 342 -16.67 -17.90 21.41
C LYS A 342 -18.17 -18.22 21.31
N LEU A 343 -18.77 -18.07 20.14
CA LEU A 343 -20.22 -18.21 19.94
C LEU A 343 -20.65 -19.64 19.54
N GLY A 344 -19.76 -20.38 18.90
CA GLY A 344 -20.06 -21.72 18.38
C GLY A 344 -18.82 -22.55 18.08
N SER A 345 -19.04 -23.72 17.50
CA SER A 345 -17.99 -24.68 17.13
C SER A 345 -17.32 -24.26 15.81
N TYR A 346 -16.55 -23.18 15.87
CA TYR A 346 -15.85 -22.59 14.72
C TYR A 346 -14.34 -22.67 14.87
N ALA A 347 -13.63 -22.93 13.78
CA ALA A 347 -12.18 -22.76 13.69
C ALA A 347 -11.83 -21.73 12.62
N THR A 348 -11.03 -20.72 12.98
CA THR A 348 -10.68 -19.64 12.04
C THR A 348 -9.21 -19.69 11.62
N TYR A 349 -8.98 -19.46 10.34
CA TYR A 349 -7.67 -19.45 9.71
C TYR A 349 -7.44 -18.10 9.04
N GLY A 350 -6.17 -17.78 8.76
CA GLY A 350 -5.80 -16.60 8.02
C GLY A 350 -4.97 -16.97 6.80
N TYR A 351 -5.34 -16.46 5.64
CA TYR A 351 -4.65 -16.68 4.37
C TYR A 351 -4.76 -15.43 3.48
N ALA A 352 -3.96 -15.34 2.41
CA ALA A 352 -4.05 -14.19 1.51
C ALA A 352 -5.42 -14.15 0.80
N GLY A 353 -6.06 -12.98 0.75
CA GLY A 353 -7.46 -12.83 0.32
C GLY A 353 -7.77 -13.16 -1.15
N PHE A 354 -6.77 -13.38 -2.00
CA PHE A 354 -6.94 -13.89 -3.37
C PHE A 354 -7.00 -15.42 -3.43
N PHE A 355 -6.80 -16.10 -2.29
CA PHE A 355 -6.86 -17.55 -2.11
C PHE A 355 -5.96 -18.36 -3.05
N GLY A 356 -4.90 -17.74 -3.57
CA GLY A 356 -3.92 -18.39 -4.44
C GLY A 356 -4.38 -18.57 -5.89
N PHE A 357 -5.42 -17.88 -6.33
CA PHE A 357 -5.89 -17.89 -7.72
C PHE A 357 -5.76 -16.49 -8.34
N PRO A 358 -4.59 -16.15 -8.92
CA PRO A 358 -4.42 -14.86 -9.58
C PRO A 358 -5.29 -14.80 -10.84
N MET A 359 -6.11 -13.75 -10.96
CA MET A 359 -7.02 -13.59 -12.10
C MET A 359 -7.23 -12.14 -12.51
N LYS A 360 -7.58 -11.94 -13.79
CA LYS A 360 -8.20 -10.73 -14.31
C LYS A 360 -9.70 -10.94 -14.33
N TYR A 361 -10.40 -10.27 -13.43
CA TYR A 361 -11.84 -10.42 -13.26
C TYR A 361 -12.61 -9.47 -14.19
N VAL A 362 -13.64 -10.01 -14.85
CA VAL A 362 -14.58 -9.25 -15.68
C VAL A 362 -15.98 -9.51 -15.18
N GLN A 363 -16.57 -8.49 -14.56
CA GLN A 363 -17.93 -8.57 -14.05
C GLN A 363 -18.95 -8.65 -15.19
N ALA A 364 -20.06 -9.35 -14.97
CA ALA A 364 -21.16 -9.43 -15.92
C ALA A 364 -21.65 -8.04 -16.35
N GLY A 365 -21.64 -7.79 -17.67
CA GLY A 365 -22.07 -6.53 -18.29
C GLY A 365 -21.06 -5.39 -18.25
N SER A 366 -19.84 -5.63 -17.77
CA SER A 366 -18.75 -4.64 -17.74
C SER A 366 -17.68 -4.97 -18.78
N ASP A 367 -17.20 -3.95 -19.51
CA ASP A 367 -15.99 -4.05 -20.35
C ASP A 367 -14.69 -3.80 -19.55
N ASN A 368 -14.81 -3.41 -18.28
CA ASN A 368 -13.65 -3.17 -17.43
C ASN A 368 -13.16 -4.47 -16.80
N THR A 369 -11.84 -4.63 -16.82
CA THR A 369 -11.12 -5.72 -16.16
C THR A 369 -10.48 -5.23 -14.86
N VAL A 370 -10.46 -6.08 -13.84
CA VAL A 370 -9.81 -5.80 -12.55
C VAL A 370 -8.83 -6.93 -12.22
N ASP A 371 -7.60 -6.57 -11.89
CA ASP A 371 -6.58 -7.55 -11.49
C ASP A 371 -6.78 -7.90 -10.00
N LEU A 372 -7.07 -9.18 -9.72
CA LEU A 372 -7.31 -9.70 -8.37
C LEU A 372 -6.17 -10.62 -7.93
N CYS A 373 -5.01 -10.00 -7.66
CA CYS A 373 -3.84 -10.67 -7.10
C CYS A 373 -2.92 -9.66 -6.40
N PRO A 374 -1.94 -10.13 -5.60
CA PRO A 374 -0.90 -9.27 -5.08
C PRO A 374 -0.08 -8.69 -6.24
N VAL A 375 0.44 -7.49 -6.04
CA VAL A 375 1.18 -6.75 -7.07
C VAL A 375 2.53 -7.36 -7.47
N LEU A 376 2.97 -8.34 -6.71
CA LEU A 376 4.14 -9.17 -7.00
C LEU A 376 3.86 -10.17 -8.14
N LEU A 377 2.59 -10.37 -8.49
CA LEU A 377 2.14 -11.30 -9.53
C LEU A 377 1.46 -10.53 -10.66
N GLU A 378 1.63 -11.01 -11.89
CA GLU A 378 0.83 -10.57 -13.04
C GLU A 378 -0.18 -11.66 -13.40
N PRO A 379 -1.50 -11.36 -13.38
CA PRO A 379 -2.51 -12.36 -13.66
C PRO A 379 -2.62 -12.61 -15.17
N GLU A 380 -2.48 -13.87 -15.58
CA GLU A 380 -2.59 -14.28 -16.98
C GLU A 380 -4.03 -14.67 -17.37
N LYS A 381 -4.77 -15.25 -16.42
CA LYS A 381 -6.09 -15.86 -16.68
C LYS A 381 -7.20 -14.82 -16.52
N VAL A 382 -8.11 -14.75 -17.50
CA VAL A 382 -9.27 -13.85 -17.48
C VAL A 382 -10.50 -14.62 -17.03
N VAL A 383 -11.06 -14.28 -15.87
CA VAL A 383 -12.26 -14.93 -15.33
C VAL A 383 -13.45 -14.01 -15.55
N THR A 384 -14.42 -14.48 -16.33
CA THR A 384 -15.63 -13.74 -16.65
C THR A 384 -16.79 -14.22 -15.79
N GLU A 385 -17.60 -13.27 -15.32
CA GLU A 385 -18.88 -13.55 -14.69
C GLU A 385 -20.00 -13.46 -15.73
N SER A 386 -20.87 -14.47 -15.75
CA SER A 386 -21.99 -14.56 -16.68
C SER A 386 -23.31 -14.67 -15.93
N LEU A 387 -24.35 -14.01 -16.44
CA LEU A 387 -25.71 -14.09 -15.89
C LEU A 387 -26.61 -14.82 -16.89
N GLU A 388 -27.71 -15.41 -16.39
CA GLU A 388 -28.78 -15.91 -17.25
C GLU A 388 -29.20 -14.84 -18.27
N GLN A 389 -29.44 -15.25 -19.51
CA GLN A 389 -29.59 -14.35 -20.66
C GLN A 389 -30.65 -13.25 -20.45
N ASN A 390 -31.78 -13.59 -19.82
CA ASN A 390 -32.84 -12.63 -19.48
C ASN A 390 -32.41 -11.63 -18.39
N LYS A 391 -31.72 -12.09 -17.35
CA LYS A 391 -31.19 -11.24 -16.26
C LYS A 391 -30.09 -10.32 -16.77
N ASN A 392 -29.20 -10.84 -17.63
CA ASN A 392 -28.13 -10.06 -18.25
C ASN A 392 -28.67 -8.90 -19.11
N ASN A 393 -29.70 -9.16 -19.94
CA ASN A 393 -30.33 -8.12 -20.76
C ASN A 393 -30.97 -7.00 -19.93
N LEU A 394 -31.65 -7.34 -18.83
CA LEU A 394 -32.25 -6.37 -17.91
C LEU A 394 -31.17 -5.51 -17.22
N ARG A 395 -30.12 -6.15 -16.70
CA ARG A 395 -28.98 -5.47 -16.06
C ARG A 395 -28.26 -4.53 -17.03
N LEU A 396 -27.94 -5.00 -18.24
CA LEU A 396 -27.32 -4.19 -19.30
C LEU A 396 -28.19 -2.99 -19.68
N SER A 397 -29.51 -3.18 -19.80
CA SER A 397 -30.44 -2.08 -20.11
C SER A 397 -30.45 -1.02 -19.00
N GLY A 398 -30.51 -1.43 -17.73
CA GLY A 398 -30.44 -0.53 -16.58
C GLY A 398 -29.11 0.23 -16.50
N GLN A 399 -27.99 -0.48 -16.66
CA GLN A 399 -26.65 0.09 -16.71
C GLN A 399 -26.49 1.11 -17.85
N ASN A 400 -26.96 0.78 -19.05
CA ASN A 400 -26.89 1.66 -20.21
C ASN A 400 -27.73 2.92 -20.04
N LEU A 401 -28.91 2.81 -19.44
CA LEU A 401 -29.77 3.95 -19.16
C LEU A 401 -29.12 4.93 -18.18
N ILE A 402 -28.60 4.41 -17.06
CA ILE A 402 -27.90 5.22 -16.05
C ILE A 402 -26.60 5.81 -16.61
N GLY A 403 -25.81 4.99 -17.31
CA GLY A 403 -24.57 5.41 -17.96
C GLY A 403 -24.82 6.53 -18.97
N SER A 404 -25.84 6.40 -19.81
CA SER A 404 -26.23 7.42 -20.79
C SER A 404 -26.68 8.72 -20.11
N ALA A 405 -27.47 8.64 -19.04
CA ALA A 405 -27.89 9.80 -18.27
C ALA A 405 -26.70 10.53 -17.62
N LEU A 406 -25.75 9.78 -17.03
CA LEU A 406 -24.53 10.33 -16.45
C LEU A 406 -23.62 10.97 -17.51
N LEU A 407 -23.48 10.33 -18.68
CA LEU A 407 -22.72 10.88 -19.81
C LEU A 407 -23.36 12.15 -20.36
N LEU A 408 -24.69 12.19 -20.51
CA LEU A 408 -25.41 13.39 -20.92
C LEU A 408 -25.21 14.51 -19.90
N ARG A 409 -25.38 14.23 -18.60
CA ARG A 409 -25.12 15.19 -17.52
C ARG A 409 -23.69 15.70 -17.57
N LYS A 410 -22.70 14.83 -17.79
CA LYS A 410 -21.29 15.20 -17.94
C LYS A 410 -21.09 16.16 -19.11
N LYS A 411 -21.63 15.83 -20.31
CA LYS A 411 -21.57 16.67 -21.51
C LYS A 411 -22.20 18.05 -21.31
N LEU A 412 -23.38 18.10 -20.68
CA LEU A 412 -24.08 19.35 -20.41
C LEU A 412 -23.33 20.23 -19.39
N LYS A 413 -22.80 19.63 -18.32
CA LYS A 413 -21.96 20.34 -17.32
C LYS A 413 -20.68 20.91 -17.92
N SER A 414 -20.11 20.24 -18.92
CA SER A 414 -18.82 20.62 -19.49
C SER A 414 -18.91 21.62 -20.65
N SER A 415 -20.10 21.93 -21.15
CA SER A 415 -20.30 22.90 -22.22
C SER A 415 -20.62 24.28 -21.61
N VAL A 416 -19.87 25.30 -22.02
CA VAL A 416 -19.99 26.67 -21.51
C VAL A 416 -21.42 27.20 -21.63
N LEU A 417 -22.11 26.90 -22.74
CA LEU A 417 -23.48 27.35 -23.01
C LEU A 417 -24.53 26.58 -22.19
N SER A 418 -24.35 25.27 -22.01
CA SER A 418 -25.35 24.43 -21.36
C SER A 418 -25.15 24.27 -19.86
N ALA A 419 -23.96 24.57 -19.33
CA ALA A 419 -23.67 24.41 -17.91
C ALA A 419 -24.56 25.31 -17.04
N PHE A 420 -24.71 26.58 -17.42
CA PHE A 420 -25.57 27.53 -16.71
C PHE A 420 -27.05 27.11 -16.74
N GLY A 421 -27.58 26.79 -17.93
CA GLY A 421 -28.97 26.34 -18.07
C GLY A 421 -29.26 25.02 -17.33
N LEU A 422 -28.30 24.10 -17.29
CA LEU A 422 -28.43 22.87 -16.51
C LEU A 422 -28.52 23.18 -15.00
N VAL A 423 -27.68 24.08 -14.49
CA VAL A 423 -27.68 24.48 -13.08
C VAL A 423 -28.98 25.20 -12.73
N GLU A 424 -29.47 26.12 -13.56
CA GLU A 424 -30.73 26.81 -13.33
C GLU A 424 -31.92 25.85 -13.32
N MET A 425 -31.96 24.89 -14.25
CA MET A 425 -33.07 23.93 -14.36
C MET A 425 -33.06 22.85 -13.27
N THR A 426 -31.87 22.37 -12.88
CA THR A 426 -31.74 21.18 -12.01
C THR A 426 -31.16 21.47 -10.63
N GLY A 427 -30.71 22.70 -10.36
CA GLY A 427 -30.03 23.08 -9.12
C GLY A 427 -30.91 22.89 -7.89
N LEU A 428 -32.12 23.47 -7.89
CA LEU A 428 -33.07 23.31 -6.78
C LEU A 428 -33.47 21.84 -6.57
N TRP A 429 -33.73 21.10 -7.65
CA TRP A 429 -34.05 19.67 -7.55
C TRP A 429 -32.88 18.82 -7.05
N SER A 430 -31.64 19.23 -7.32
CA SER A 430 -30.43 18.57 -6.80
C SER A 430 -30.24 18.77 -5.28
N SER A 431 -30.93 19.75 -4.67
CA SER A 431 -30.86 19.97 -3.22
C SER A 431 -31.59 18.88 -2.42
N ILE A 432 -32.62 18.24 -2.98
CA ILE A 432 -33.39 17.18 -2.32
C ILE A 432 -32.54 15.94 -2.03
N PRO A 433 -31.89 15.29 -3.02
CA PRO A 433 -31.05 14.14 -2.75
C PRO A 433 -29.83 14.52 -1.91
N LEU A 434 -29.34 15.76 -2.00
CA LEU A 434 -28.27 16.27 -1.13
C LEU A 434 -28.73 16.33 0.34
N ALA A 435 -29.88 16.95 0.61
CA ALA A 435 -30.45 17.03 1.95
C ALA A 435 -30.75 15.63 2.52
N ALA A 436 -31.29 14.73 1.72
CA ALA A 436 -31.52 13.34 2.12
C ALA A 436 -30.20 12.64 2.52
N LYS A 437 -29.16 12.76 1.68
CA LYS A 437 -27.83 12.19 1.96
C LYS A 437 -27.15 12.82 3.18
N THR A 438 -27.36 14.11 3.44
CA THR A 438 -26.73 14.82 4.56
C THR A 438 -27.43 14.54 5.89
N PHE A 439 -28.77 14.58 5.94
CA PHE A 439 -29.50 14.43 7.20
C PHE A 439 -29.92 12.98 7.50
N PHE A 440 -30.02 12.13 6.48
CA PHE A 440 -30.44 10.73 6.60
C PHE A 440 -29.54 9.80 5.75
N PRO A 441 -28.21 9.81 5.95
CA PRO A 441 -27.26 9.07 5.10
C PRO A 441 -27.55 7.57 5.04
N VAL A 442 -27.76 6.94 6.21
CA VAL A 442 -27.99 5.48 6.31
C VAL A 442 -29.30 5.07 5.64
N GLN A 443 -30.39 5.80 5.90
CA GLN A 443 -31.70 5.51 5.32
C GLN A 443 -31.70 5.75 3.81
N THR A 444 -31.00 6.80 3.36
CA THR A 444 -30.85 7.12 1.94
C THR A 444 -30.04 6.04 1.21
N GLU A 445 -28.93 5.57 1.78
CA GLU A 445 -28.15 4.50 1.15
C GLU A 445 -28.93 3.18 1.10
N LYS A 446 -29.68 2.83 2.16
CA LYS A 446 -30.59 1.66 2.13
C LYS A 446 -31.65 1.77 1.04
N LEU A 447 -32.26 2.93 0.86
CA LEU A 447 -33.24 3.14 -0.21
C LEU A 447 -32.57 3.05 -1.59
N LEU A 448 -31.39 3.66 -1.75
CA LEU A 448 -30.63 3.61 -3.00
C LEU A 448 -30.14 2.20 -3.31
N SER A 449 -29.73 1.40 -2.31
CA SER A 449 -29.31 0.02 -2.50
C SER A 449 -30.48 -0.85 -2.98
N LEU A 450 -31.66 -0.72 -2.36
CA LEU A 450 -32.87 -1.42 -2.82
C LEU A 450 -33.27 -1.04 -4.25
N ILE A 451 -33.13 0.24 -4.61
CA ILE A 451 -33.36 0.70 -5.99
C ILE A 451 -32.30 0.12 -6.94
N LYS A 452 -31.02 0.10 -6.53
CA LYS A 452 -29.94 -0.49 -7.31
C LYS A 452 -30.16 -1.98 -7.50
N GLU A 453 -30.44 -2.75 -6.46
CA GLU A 453 -30.76 -4.18 -6.54
C GLU A 453 -31.87 -4.46 -7.57
N LYS A 454 -32.92 -3.62 -7.56
CA LYS A 454 -34.05 -3.75 -8.48
C LYS A 454 -33.73 -3.35 -9.92
N ILE A 455 -32.82 -2.41 -10.15
CA ILE A 455 -32.43 -1.92 -11.48
C ILE A 455 -31.29 -2.76 -12.09
N TYR A 456 -30.33 -3.16 -11.26
CA TYR A 456 -29.10 -3.83 -11.67
C TYR A 456 -29.19 -5.35 -11.57
N LEU A 457 -30.19 -5.92 -10.88
CA LEU A 457 -30.25 -7.35 -10.53
C LEU A 457 -28.95 -7.77 -9.83
N ASP A 458 -28.95 -7.71 -8.51
CA ASP A 458 -27.80 -8.07 -7.66
C ASP A 458 -27.63 -9.59 -7.51
N ASP A 459 -27.90 -10.32 -8.60
CA ASP A 459 -27.58 -11.73 -8.66
C ASP A 459 -26.12 -11.87 -9.00
N ASN A 460 -25.42 -12.61 -8.16
CA ASN A 460 -24.08 -13.10 -8.43
C ASN A 460 -24.17 -14.09 -9.60
N GLY A 461 -23.44 -13.83 -10.67
CA GLY A 461 -23.45 -14.64 -11.89
C GLY A 461 -22.52 -15.85 -11.79
N GLU A 462 -22.61 -16.78 -12.73
CA GLU A 462 -21.70 -17.92 -12.77
C GLU A 462 -20.31 -17.48 -13.26
N LEU A 463 -19.28 -17.82 -12.48
CA LEU A 463 -17.87 -17.60 -12.83
C LEU A 463 -17.36 -18.68 -13.78
N ASP A 464 -16.73 -18.27 -14.88
CA ASP A 464 -16.07 -19.18 -15.82
C ASP A 464 -14.70 -19.65 -15.29
N ILE A 465 -14.57 -20.95 -15.03
CA ILE A 465 -13.33 -21.59 -14.58
C ILE A 465 -12.61 -22.34 -15.72
N SER A 466 -13.12 -22.29 -16.95
CA SER A 466 -12.58 -23.04 -18.10
C SER A 466 -11.21 -22.54 -18.56
N GLN A 467 -10.84 -21.30 -18.20
CA GLN A 467 -9.54 -20.71 -18.51
C GLN A 467 -8.38 -21.35 -17.74
N PHE A 468 -8.69 -22.06 -16.65
CA PHE A 468 -7.72 -22.88 -15.94
C PHE A 468 -7.84 -24.32 -16.44
N THR A 469 -6.72 -24.91 -16.86
CA THR A 469 -6.64 -26.35 -17.15
C THR A 469 -6.84 -27.16 -15.86
N LEU A 470 -7.23 -28.43 -15.99
CA LEU A 470 -7.40 -29.30 -14.83
C LEU A 470 -6.11 -29.40 -13.99
N ASP A 471 -4.96 -29.56 -14.65
CA ASP A 471 -3.65 -29.63 -13.98
C ASP A 471 -3.31 -28.34 -13.22
N GLU A 472 -3.60 -27.17 -13.81
CA GLU A 472 -3.43 -25.88 -13.12
C GLU A 472 -4.35 -25.76 -11.90
N LYS A 473 -5.62 -26.15 -12.03
CA LYS A 473 -6.58 -26.14 -10.90
C LYS A 473 -6.10 -27.04 -9.76
N VAL A 474 -5.67 -28.26 -10.07
CA VAL A 474 -5.18 -29.23 -9.08
C VAL A 474 -3.90 -28.73 -8.42
N SER A 475 -2.94 -28.23 -9.19
CA SER A 475 -1.68 -27.69 -8.68
C SER A 475 -1.91 -26.52 -7.72
N LEU A 476 -2.72 -25.53 -8.13
CA LEU A 476 -3.08 -24.40 -7.28
C LEU A 476 -3.88 -24.85 -6.05
N ALA A 477 -4.88 -25.72 -6.21
CA ALA A 477 -5.69 -26.20 -5.10
C ALA A 477 -4.86 -26.95 -4.06
N SER A 478 -3.97 -27.84 -4.50
CA SER A 478 -3.07 -28.64 -3.64
C SER A 478 -2.14 -27.73 -2.84
N GLY A 479 -1.43 -26.82 -3.52
CA GLY A 479 -0.55 -25.86 -2.86
C GLY A 479 -1.28 -24.94 -1.87
N ASN A 480 -2.47 -24.47 -2.24
CA ASN A 480 -3.26 -23.57 -1.39
C ASN A 480 -3.85 -24.26 -0.16
N LEU A 481 -4.38 -25.48 -0.29
CA LEU A 481 -4.91 -26.23 0.87
C LEU A 481 -3.80 -26.54 1.88
N ALA A 482 -2.61 -26.91 1.38
CA ALA A 482 -1.44 -27.11 2.23
C ALA A 482 -1.04 -25.80 2.94
N ALA A 483 -0.99 -24.67 2.21
CA ALA A 483 -0.58 -23.38 2.75
C ALA A 483 -1.60 -22.73 3.70
N MET A 484 -2.91 -23.04 3.58
CA MET A 484 -3.95 -22.58 4.51
C MET A 484 -3.84 -23.23 5.90
N ALA A 485 -3.09 -24.34 6.01
CA ALA A 485 -2.88 -25.10 7.24
C ALA A 485 -4.18 -25.48 7.97
N LEU A 486 -5.19 -25.92 7.20
CA LEU A 486 -6.45 -26.41 7.76
C LEU A 486 -6.19 -27.63 8.66
N SER A 487 -6.85 -27.68 9.83
CA SER A 487 -6.71 -28.80 10.76
C SER A 487 -7.41 -30.07 10.28
N ASP A 488 -8.52 -29.90 9.57
CA ASP A 488 -9.44 -30.97 9.16
C ASP A 488 -10.16 -30.59 7.86
N LEU A 489 -10.05 -31.45 6.83
CA LEU A 489 -10.73 -31.31 5.54
C LEU A 489 -12.05 -32.09 5.48
N SER A 490 -12.49 -32.62 6.63
CA SER A 490 -13.79 -33.29 6.82
C SER A 490 -14.81 -32.43 7.56
N ALA A 491 -14.49 -31.18 7.89
CA ALA A 491 -15.49 -30.25 8.41
C ALA A 491 -16.66 -30.11 7.43
N PRO A 492 -17.94 -30.15 7.87
CA PRO A 492 -19.08 -30.09 6.95
C PRO A 492 -19.09 -28.84 6.06
N LEU A 493 -18.67 -27.70 6.61
CA LEU A 493 -18.67 -26.42 5.90
C LEU A 493 -17.32 -25.71 6.04
N ILE A 494 -16.72 -25.33 4.90
CA ILE A 494 -15.49 -24.52 4.86
C ILE A 494 -15.80 -23.21 4.13
N VAL A 495 -15.67 -22.08 4.82
CA VAL A 495 -15.96 -20.76 4.26
C VAL A 495 -14.67 -20.04 3.91
N LEU A 496 -14.54 -19.63 2.65
CA LEU A 496 -13.48 -18.73 2.19
C LEU A 496 -14.01 -17.30 2.25
N CYS A 497 -13.45 -16.49 3.14
CA CYS A 497 -13.94 -15.16 3.43
C CYS A 497 -12.96 -14.10 2.94
N GLY A 498 -13.22 -13.59 1.73
CA GLY A 498 -12.56 -12.37 1.23
C GLY A 498 -13.06 -11.14 1.98
N HIS A 499 -12.50 -9.96 1.72
CA HIS A 499 -13.02 -8.74 2.35
C HIS A 499 -13.13 -7.57 1.37
N ILE A 500 -13.89 -6.57 1.78
CA ILE A 500 -14.11 -5.28 1.15
C ILE A 500 -14.17 -4.21 2.24
N SER A 501 -14.04 -2.95 1.85
CA SER A 501 -14.35 -1.78 2.66
C SER A 501 -15.44 -0.94 2.01
N GLN A 502 -16.12 -0.11 2.79
CA GLN A 502 -17.16 0.77 2.32
C GLN A 502 -16.86 2.22 2.70
N SER A 503 -16.82 3.08 1.69
CA SER A 503 -16.64 4.52 1.87
C SER A 503 -17.34 5.31 0.77
N GLN A 504 -17.73 6.54 1.08
CA GLN A 504 -18.24 7.50 0.11
C GLN A 504 -17.19 8.58 -0.12
N ASN A 505 -17.08 9.09 -1.36
CA ASN A 505 -16.20 10.21 -1.71
C ASN A 505 -14.74 10.07 -1.23
N ASN A 506 -14.17 8.86 -1.32
CA ASN A 506 -12.81 8.58 -0.86
C ASN A 506 -11.91 8.18 -2.06
N PRO A 507 -11.05 9.08 -2.55
CA PRO A 507 -10.11 8.75 -3.63
C PRO A 507 -9.18 7.58 -3.28
N TYR A 508 -8.88 7.38 -1.99
CA TYR A 508 -8.05 6.29 -1.45
C TYR A 508 -8.90 5.09 -0.97
N ALA A 509 -10.06 4.82 -1.58
CA ALA A 509 -10.91 3.70 -1.18
C ALA A 509 -10.18 2.34 -1.28
N SER A 510 -9.42 2.13 -2.34
CA SER A 510 -8.59 0.93 -2.56
C SER A 510 -7.55 0.67 -1.46
N ALA A 511 -7.10 1.72 -0.75
CA ALA A 511 -6.22 1.60 0.41
C ALA A 511 -6.88 0.89 1.61
N LEU A 512 -8.21 0.87 1.65
CA LEU A 512 -9.01 0.19 2.68
C LEU A 512 -9.46 -1.21 2.24
N ASP A 513 -9.42 -1.50 0.94
CA ASP A 513 -9.73 -2.82 0.38
C ASP A 513 -8.57 -3.81 0.56
N CYS A 514 -8.69 -4.99 -0.05
CA CYS A 514 -7.74 -6.08 0.15
C CYS A 514 -6.43 -5.82 -0.62
N GLY A 515 -5.34 -5.61 0.11
CA GLY A 515 -4.00 -5.49 -0.47
C GLY A 515 -3.55 -6.76 -1.22
N ALA A 516 -3.99 -7.95 -0.78
CA ALA A 516 -3.72 -9.21 -1.47
C ALA A 516 -4.54 -9.38 -2.77
N CYS A 517 -5.56 -8.56 -2.99
CA CYS A 517 -6.35 -8.50 -4.22
C CYS A 517 -6.07 -7.21 -5.02
N GLY A 518 -4.90 -6.59 -4.83
CA GLY A 518 -4.51 -5.40 -5.59
C GLY A 518 -5.27 -4.11 -5.23
N GLY A 519 -5.81 -4.03 -4.00
CA GLY A 519 -6.64 -2.90 -3.56
C GLY A 519 -8.08 -2.99 -4.05
N ASN A 520 -8.58 -4.21 -4.27
CA ASN A 520 -9.93 -4.50 -4.74
C ASN A 520 -10.68 -5.46 -3.79
N PRO A 521 -12.02 -5.58 -3.94
CA PRO A 521 -12.79 -6.53 -3.16
C PRO A 521 -12.39 -7.99 -3.40
N GLY A 522 -12.22 -8.77 -2.32
CA GLY A 522 -11.80 -10.19 -2.39
C GLY A 522 -12.92 -11.21 -2.63
N GLY A 523 -14.18 -10.77 -2.82
CA GLY A 523 -15.33 -11.66 -2.93
C GLY A 523 -15.28 -12.58 -4.15
N ALA A 524 -14.93 -12.04 -5.32
CA ALA A 524 -14.80 -12.84 -6.55
C ALA A 524 -13.68 -13.90 -6.43
N SER A 525 -12.56 -13.58 -5.78
CA SER A 525 -11.48 -14.55 -5.52
C SER A 525 -11.95 -15.69 -4.61
N ALA A 526 -12.72 -15.39 -3.56
CA ALA A 526 -13.31 -16.41 -2.69
C ALA A 526 -14.27 -17.33 -3.47
N ARG A 527 -15.10 -16.76 -4.35
CA ARG A 527 -16.04 -17.51 -5.20
C ARG A 527 -15.32 -18.43 -6.18
N LEU A 528 -14.28 -17.94 -6.86
CA LEU A 528 -13.46 -18.75 -7.75
C LEU A 528 -12.82 -19.94 -7.00
N ALA A 529 -12.19 -19.67 -5.86
CA ALA A 529 -11.53 -20.70 -5.07
C ALA A 529 -12.54 -21.76 -4.56
N ALA A 530 -13.70 -21.34 -4.05
CA ALA A 530 -14.75 -22.26 -3.61
C ALA A 530 -15.25 -23.13 -4.76
N LYS A 531 -15.43 -22.56 -5.95
CA LYS A 531 -15.84 -23.31 -7.16
C LYS A 531 -14.79 -24.36 -7.56
N VAL A 532 -13.50 -24.01 -7.52
CA VAL A 532 -12.39 -24.95 -7.80
C VAL A 532 -12.31 -26.07 -6.76
N PHE A 533 -12.43 -25.77 -5.46
CA PHE A 533 -12.39 -26.80 -4.41
C PHE A 533 -13.61 -27.73 -4.39
N ASN A 534 -14.74 -27.29 -4.96
CA ASN A 534 -15.94 -28.12 -5.12
C ASN A 534 -15.98 -28.88 -6.46
N ASP A 535 -15.04 -28.62 -7.38
CA ASP A 535 -14.98 -29.29 -8.67
C ASP A 535 -14.64 -30.79 -8.48
N LYS A 536 -15.45 -31.65 -9.10
CA LYS A 536 -15.36 -33.10 -8.91
C LYS A 536 -14.04 -33.67 -9.45
N GLU A 537 -13.60 -33.23 -10.64
CA GLU A 537 -12.36 -33.72 -11.25
C GLU A 537 -11.15 -33.27 -10.44
N VAL A 538 -11.19 -32.04 -9.90
CA VAL A 538 -10.16 -31.54 -8.99
C VAL A 538 -10.10 -32.37 -7.71
N ARG A 539 -11.24 -32.66 -7.08
CA ARG A 539 -11.29 -33.50 -5.86
C ARG A 539 -10.76 -34.91 -6.08
N GLU A 540 -11.10 -35.54 -7.20
CA GLU A 540 -10.59 -36.88 -7.56
C GLU A 540 -9.06 -36.87 -7.68
N LYS A 541 -8.50 -35.84 -8.34
CA LYS A 541 -7.05 -35.69 -8.48
C LYS A 541 -6.33 -35.31 -7.19
N LEU A 542 -6.95 -34.52 -6.31
CA LEU A 542 -6.39 -34.19 -4.99
C LEU A 542 -6.32 -35.43 -4.08
N ALA A 543 -7.30 -36.34 -4.18
CA ALA A 543 -7.28 -37.61 -3.45
C ALA A 543 -6.10 -38.52 -3.89
N GLU A 544 -5.68 -38.46 -5.16
CA GLU A 544 -4.46 -39.14 -5.64
C GLU A 544 -3.17 -38.57 -4.99
N GLN A 545 -3.22 -37.35 -4.44
CA GLN A 545 -2.11 -36.66 -3.77
C GLN A 545 -2.25 -36.68 -2.23
N ASP A 546 -3.04 -37.60 -1.68
CA ASP A 546 -3.33 -37.72 -0.24
C ASP A 546 -4.04 -36.49 0.38
N LEU A 547 -4.61 -35.60 -0.45
CA LEU A 547 -5.41 -34.45 -0.02
C LEU A 547 -6.91 -34.77 -0.17
N CYS A 548 -7.42 -35.61 0.71
CA CYS A 548 -8.81 -36.05 0.69
C CYS A 548 -9.75 -35.01 1.34
N ILE A 549 -10.52 -34.31 0.51
CA ILE A 549 -11.68 -33.52 0.97
C ILE A 549 -12.87 -34.48 1.13
N ALA A 550 -13.51 -34.48 2.29
CA ALA A 550 -14.64 -35.39 2.52
C ALA A 550 -15.81 -35.07 1.57
N GLU A 551 -16.54 -36.10 1.13
CA GLU A 551 -17.64 -35.96 0.16
C GLU A 551 -18.73 -34.99 0.67
N HIS A 552 -18.97 -34.97 1.98
CA HIS A 552 -19.95 -34.11 2.63
C HIS A 552 -19.43 -32.69 2.94
N THR A 553 -18.14 -32.41 2.71
CA THR A 553 -17.55 -31.08 2.93
C THR A 553 -17.88 -30.17 1.76
N LEU A 554 -18.43 -29.00 2.05
CA LEU A 554 -18.77 -27.97 1.06
C LEU A 554 -17.94 -26.71 1.29
N PHE A 555 -17.28 -26.22 0.24
CA PHE A 555 -16.66 -24.90 0.24
C PHE A 555 -17.68 -23.83 -0.13
N VAL A 556 -17.75 -22.75 0.63
CA VAL A 556 -18.66 -21.61 0.37
C VAL A 556 -17.86 -20.31 0.41
N ALA A 557 -18.19 -19.38 -0.48
CA ALA A 557 -17.57 -18.07 -0.51
C ALA A 557 -18.35 -17.05 0.31
N ALA A 558 -17.63 -16.18 1.00
CA ALA A 558 -18.19 -15.05 1.72
C ALA A 558 -17.32 -13.80 1.55
N GLN A 559 -17.88 -12.64 1.84
CA GLN A 559 -17.19 -11.36 1.89
C GLN A 559 -17.48 -10.64 3.21
N HIS A 560 -16.41 -10.27 3.92
CA HIS A 560 -16.44 -9.42 5.10
C HIS A 560 -16.32 -7.95 4.69
N ASN A 561 -17.30 -7.12 5.02
CA ASN A 561 -17.15 -5.67 4.97
C ASN A 561 -16.42 -5.20 6.23
N THR A 562 -15.14 -4.86 6.10
CA THR A 562 -14.26 -4.46 7.20
C THR A 562 -14.63 -3.14 7.84
N THR A 563 -15.39 -2.27 7.16
CA THR A 563 -15.85 -1.01 7.73
C THR A 563 -17.01 -1.26 8.71
N THR A 564 -17.99 -2.06 8.30
CA THR A 564 -19.26 -2.27 9.03
C THR A 564 -19.30 -3.56 9.85
N ASP A 565 -18.34 -4.46 9.64
CA ASP A 565 -18.34 -5.87 10.10
C ASP A 565 -19.57 -6.67 9.69
N SER A 566 -20.17 -6.34 8.53
CA SER A 566 -21.22 -7.16 7.92
C SER A 566 -20.63 -8.24 7.01
N PHE A 567 -21.38 -9.33 6.82
CA PHE A 567 -20.98 -10.47 6.00
C PHE A 567 -22.00 -10.72 4.91
N GLU A 568 -21.52 -10.91 3.69
CA GLU A 568 -22.30 -11.45 2.57
C GLU A 568 -21.82 -12.87 2.28
N ILE A 569 -22.76 -13.82 2.19
CA ILE A 569 -22.46 -15.20 1.77
C ILE A 569 -23.00 -15.37 0.37
N PHE A 570 -22.15 -15.79 -0.55
CA PHE A 570 -22.46 -15.93 -1.97
C PHE A 570 -23.09 -17.28 -2.29
N ASP A 571 -23.79 -17.34 -3.42
CA ASP A 571 -24.25 -18.57 -4.08
C ASP A 571 -25.10 -19.49 -3.15
N GLN A 572 -25.88 -18.90 -2.23
CA GLN A 572 -26.64 -19.62 -1.20
C GLN A 572 -27.71 -20.57 -1.75
N GLU A 573 -28.23 -20.29 -2.95
CA GLU A 573 -29.25 -21.10 -3.63
C GLU A 573 -28.73 -22.51 -3.98
N GLY A 574 -27.41 -22.65 -4.19
CA GLY A 574 -26.76 -23.92 -4.50
C GLY A 574 -26.43 -24.78 -3.28
N ILE A 575 -26.68 -24.31 -2.06
CA ILE A 575 -26.27 -25.00 -0.83
C ILE A 575 -27.27 -26.12 -0.45
N PRO A 576 -26.84 -27.39 -0.35
CA PRO A 576 -27.71 -28.52 -0.02
C PRO A 576 -28.42 -28.37 1.34
N GLN A 577 -29.60 -28.98 1.46
CA GLN A 577 -30.41 -28.92 2.67
C GLN A 577 -29.69 -29.46 3.93
N SER A 578 -28.74 -30.37 3.76
CA SER A 578 -27.89 -30.89 4.84
C SER A 578 -27.08 -29.80 5.55
N HIS A 579 -26.68 -28.76 4.84
CA HIS A 579 -25.79 -27.70 5.36
C HIS A 579 -26.55 -26.44 5.79
N GLN A 580 -27.84 -26.32 5.43
CA GLN A 580 -28.67 -25.14 5.69
C GLN A 580 -28.74 -24.76 7.18
N LYS A 581 -28.81 -25.76 8.08
CA LYS A 581 -28.84 -25.48 9.53
C LYS A 581 -27.54 -24.84 10.03
N ILE A 582 -26.39 -25.35 9.58
CA ILE A 582 -25.07 -24.81 9.93
C ILE A 582 -24.93 -23.40 9.36
N LEU A 583 -25.36 -23.19 8.12
CA LEU A 583 -25.33 -21.88 7.45
C LEU A 583 -26.18 -20.83 8.17
N GLN A 584 -27.44 -21.15 8.51
CA GLN A 584 -28.32 -20.24 9.23
C GLN A 584 -27.75 -19.86 10.59
N ARG A 585 -27.17 -20.83 11.31
CA ARG A 585 -26.50 -20.57 12.58
C ARG A 585 -25.27 -19.66 12.39
N LEU A 586 -24.46 -19.95 11.38
CA LEU A 586 -23.28 -19.16 11.03
C LEU A 586 -23.65 -17.70 10.71
N GLN A 587 -24.71 -17.46 9.94
CA GLN A 587 -25.16 -16.09 9.62
C GLN A 587 -25.53 -15.28 10.88
N VAL A 588 -26.23 -15.91 11.82
CA VAL A 588 -26.58 -15.28 13.11
C VAL A 588 -25.34 -15.00 13.95
N ASP A 589 -24.44 -15.98 14.06
CA ASP A 589 -23.23 -15.85 14.87
C ASP A 589 -22.21 -14.88 14.25
N LEU A 590 -22.11 -14.80 12.92
CA LEU A 590 -21.32 -13.78 12.22
C LEU A 590 -21.87 -12.37 12.45
N ALA A 591 -23.19 -12.19 12.40
CA ALA A 591 -23.82 -10.89 12.69
C ALA A 591 -23.53 -10.43 14.13
N GLU A 592 -23.60 -11.34 15.11
CA GLU A 592 -23.28 -11.04 16.50
C GLU A 592 -21.78 -10.80 16.73
N ALA A 593 -20.91 -11.60 16.11
CA ALA A 593 -19.46 -11.39 16.16
C ALA A 593 -19.06 -10.05 15.54
N GLY A 594 -19.65 -9.70 14.40
CA GLY A 594 -19.48 -8.41 13.74
C GLY A 594 -19.98 -7.24 14.59
N ARG A 595 -21.14 -7.38 15.24
CA ARG A 595 -21.66 -6.37 16.18
C ARG A 595 -20.67 -6.10 17.33
N ARG A 596 -20.12 -7.15 17.95
CA ARG A 596 -19.14 -7.02 19.05
C ARG A 596 -17.83 -6.39 18.58
N ALA A 597 -17.31 -6.78 17.41
CA ALA A 597 -16.13 -6.17 16.82
C ALA A 597 -16.38 -4.67 16.49
N GLY A 598 -17.54 -4.35 15.94
CA GLY A 598 -17.96 -2.97 15.67
C GLY A 598 -18.08 -2.11 16.93
N GLU A 599 -18.49 -2.69 18.07
CA GLU A 599 -18.52 -1.99 19.37
C GLU A 599 -17.11 -1.67 19.89
N GLU A 600 -16.16 -2.59 19.74
CA GLU A 600 -14.75 -2.35 20.06
C GLU A 600 -14.17 -1.24 19.16
N ARG A 601 -14.45 -1.29 17.86
CA ARG A 601 -14.00 -0.26 16.91
C ARG A 601 -14.65 1.09 17.19
N LYS A 602 -15.94 1.12 17.56
CA LYS A 602 -16.65 2.35 17.92
C LYS A 602 -15.92 3.10 19.04
N ARG A 603 -15.42 2.39 20.06
CA ARG A 603 -14.64 2.98 21.17
C ARG A 603 -13.32 3.60 20.70
N LEU A 604 -12.73 3.09 19.62
CA LEU A 604 -11.52 3.62 19.00
C LEU A 604 -11.78 4.78 18.04
N LEU A 605 -13.00 4.90 17.51
CA LEU A 605 -13.43 5.96 16.59
C LEU A 605 -14.04 7.17 17.32
N SER A 606 -14.44 7.03 18.58
CA SER A 606 -14.99 8.11 19.38
C SER A 606 -13.93 9.16 19.72
N ASP A 607 -14.19 10.42 19.37
CA ASP A 607 -13.57 11.55 20.05
C ASP A 607 -14.02 11.54 21.52
N PRO A 608 -13.21 12.07 22.46
CA PRO A 608 -13.60 12.15 23.87
C PRO A 608 -14.79 13.11 24.11
N ASP A 609 -15.30 13.78 23.08
CA ASP A 609 -16.42 14.72 23.20
C ASP A 609 -17.78 13.98 23.11
N PRO A 610 -18.54 13.86 24.22
CA PRO A 610 -19.77 13.06 24.27
C PRO A 610 -20.91 13.60 23.39
N GLU A 611 -20.88 14.88 22.99
CA GLU A 611 -22.00 15.52 22.27
C GLU A 611 -22.20 14.98 20.84
N TRP A 612 -21.18 14.35 20.23
CA TRP A 612 -21.23 13.85 18.84
C TRP A 612 -21.53 12.35 18.70
N LEU A 613 -21.94 11.68 19.79
CA LEU A 613 -22.12 10.22 19.88
C LEU A 613 -23.06 9.59 18.82
N GLY A 614 -24.01 10.35 18.25
CA GLY A 614 -24.99 9.86 17.28
C GLY A 614 -24.43 9.44 15.91
N LEU A 615 -23.28 9.98 15.50
CA LEU A 615 -22.63 9.73 14.20
C LEU A 615 -21.38 8.83 14.30
N THR A 616 -21.15 8.21 15.46
CA THR A 616 -19.90 7.47 15.74
C THR A 616 -19.90 6.00 15.29
N SER A 617 -21.02 5.45 14.82
CA SER A 617 -21.03 4.07 14.32
C SER A 617 -20.35 4.00 12.96
N ALA A 618 -19.51 2.98 12.75
CA ALA A 618 -18.77 2.82 11.50
C ALA A 618 -19.72 2.69 10.28
N GLY A 619 -20.89 2.08 10.45
CA GLY A 619 -21.92 2.01 9.40
C GLY A 619 -22.51 3.37 8.99
N ALA A 620 -22.72 4.30 9.93
CA ALA A 620 -23.15 5.65 9.58
C ALA A 620 -22.04 6.40 8.83
N ARG A 621 -20.81 6.34 9.37
CA ARG A 621 -19.59 6.93 8.76
C ARG A 621 -19.30 6.40 7.36
N ALA A 622 -19.56 5.11 7.09
CA ALA A 622 -19.37 4.49 5.78
C ALA A 622 -20.32 5.04 4.70
N THR A 623 -21.47 5.57 5.11
CA THR A 623 -22.51 6.13 4.21
C THR A 623 -22.52 7.65 4.13
N ASP A 624 -21.78 8.32 5.03
CA ASP A 624 -21.69 9.77 5.05
C ASP A 624 -20.66 10.27 4.04
N TRP A 625 -21.10 11.10 3.10
CA TRP A 625 -20.27 11.65 2.03
C TRP A 625 -19.34 12.77 2.50
N ALA A 626 -19.58 13.35 3.69
CA ALA A 626 -18.72 14.34 4.33
C ALA A 626 -17.63 13.69 5.19
N GLN A 627 -17.73 12.38 5.46
CA GLN A 627 -16.82 11.71 6.37
C GLN A 627 -15.47 11.44 5.72
N VAL A 628 -14.44 12.16 6.18
CA VAL A 628 -13.05 12.01 5.70
C VAL A 628 -12.41 10.69 6.14
N ALA A 629 -12.80 10.16 7.30
CA ALA A 629 -12.28 8.90 7.84
C ALA A 629 -13.42 7.94 8.17
N PRO A 630 -13.96 7.18 7.20
CA PRO A 630 -15.06 6.26 7.45
C PRO A 630 -14.66 5.16 8.46
N GLU A 631 -13.40 4.71 8.37
CA GLU A 631 -12.71 3.83 9.32
C GLU A 631 -11.20 4.17 9.37
N TRP A 632 -10.48 3.49 10.27
CA TRP A 632 -9.02 3.62 10.44
C TRP A 632 -8.20 2.70 9.52
N GLY A 633 -8.82 1.83 8.73
CA GLY A 633 -8.13 0.85 7.91
C GLY A 633 -7.20 -0.04 8.76
N LEU A 634 -5.93 -0.12 8.36
CA LEU A 634 -4.90 -0.94 9.01
C LEU A 634 -4.05 -0.12 9.99
N ALA A 635 -4.52 1.04 10.46
CA ALA A 635 -3.80 1.78 11.50
C ALA A 635 -3.60 0.93 12.77
N ARG A 636 -2.51 1.20 13.50
CA ARG A 636 -1.99 0.40 14.64
C ARG A 636 -1.42 -0.99 14.30
N ASN A 637 -1.37 -1.40 13.03
CA ASN A 637 -0.67 -2.62 12.64
C ASN A 637 0.79 -2.58 13.16
N ALA A 638 1.24 -3.71 13.71
CA ALA A 638 2.54 -3.80 14.39
C ALA A 638 3.22 -5.17 14.27
N ALA A 639 2.45 -6.24 14.07
CA ALA A 639 3.00 -7.59 13.98
C ALA A 639 2.42 -8.44 12.84
N PHE A 640 3.17 -9.45 12.41
CA PHE A 640 2.75 -10.54 11.54
C PHE A 640 3.10 -11.87 12.20
N ILE A 641 2.10 -12.69 12.52
CA ILE A 641 2.30 -14.00 13.14
C ILE A 641 2.02 -15.10 12.13
N VAL A 642 3.01 -15.96 11.93
CA VAL A 642 3.00 -17.16 11.10
C VAL A 642 3.06 -18.38 12.02
N ALA A 643 1.90 -18.83 12.46
CA ALA A 643 1.77 -19.92 13.44
C ALA A 643 0.34 -20.51 13.42
N PRO A 644 0.12 -21.68 14.04
CA PRO A 644 -1.22 -22.22 14.20
C PRO A 644 -2.11 -21.29 15.02
N ARG A 645 -3.41 -21.24 14.71
CA ARG A 645 -4.40 -20.40 15.42
C ARG A 645 -4.44 -20.67 16.92
N SER A 646 -4.14 -21.88 17.34
CA SER A 646 -4.11 -22.28 18.74
C SER A 646 -3.13 -21.47 19.60
N LEU A 647 -2.05 -20.91 19.01
CA LEU A 647 -1.11 -20.04 19.71
C LEU A 647 -1.75 -18.69 20.11
N THR A 648 -2.59 -18.14 19.24
CA THR A 648 -3.19 -16.80 19.40
C THR A 648 -4.65 -16.82 19.86
N LYS A 649 -5.27 -17.99 19.98
CA LYS A 649 -6.71 -18.17 20.25
C LYS A 649 -7.22 -17.40 21.49
N ASN A 650 -6.42 -17.38 22.55
CA ASN A 650 -6.82 -16.82 23.84
C ASN A 650 -6.25 -15.42 24.12
N ILE A 651 -5.66 -14.79 23.10
CA ILE A 651 -4.99 -13.49 23.23
C ILE A 651 -5.83 -12.45 22.48
N ASP A 652 -6.02 -11.29 23.09
CA ASP A 652 -6.56 -10.11 22.41
C ASP A 652 -5.40 -9.35 21.77
N LEU A 653 -5.29 -9.44 20.44
CA LEU A 653 -4.21 -8.78 19.70
C LEU A 653 -4.58 -7.34 19.31
N GLY A 654 -5.75 -6.86 19.76
CA GLY A 654 -6.21 -5.49 19.60
C GLY A 654 -6.39 -5.03 18.16
N GLY A 655 -6.58 -5.96 17.20
CA GLY A 655 -6.63 -5.65 15.77
C GLY A 655 -5.31 -5.09 15.21
N ARG A 656 -4.16 -5.46 15.78
CA ARG A 656 -2.83 -4.94 15.40
C ARG A 656 -1.95 -5.93 14.63
N THR A 657 -2.42 -7.16 14.48
CA THR A 657 -1.58 -8.28 14.03
C THR A 657 -2.17 -8.94 12.80
N PHE A 658 -1.37 -9.02 11.74
CA PHE A 658 -1.65 -9.86 10.59
C PHE A 658 -1.48 -11.33 11.01
N LEU A 659 -2.45 -12.18 10.71
CA LEU A 659 -2.47 -13.57 11.18
C LEU A 659 -2.47 -14.53 9.99
N HIS A 660 -1.40 -15.31 9.81
CA HIS A 660 -1.32 -16.37 8.81
C HIS A 660 -1.29 -17.74 9.50
N GLY A 661 -2.15 -18.66 9.06
CA GLY A 661 -2.10 -20.05 9.51
C GLY A 661 -0.85 -20.74 8.97
N TYR A 662 -0.10 -21.43 9.82
CA TYR A 662 1.08 -22.19 9.40
C TYR A 662 1.37 -23.32 10.39
N ASP A 663 1.62 -24.53 9.87
CA ASP A 663 2.03 -25.69 10.65
C ASP A 663 3.30 -26.30 10.04
N TRP A 664 4.43 -26.07 10.69
CA TRP A 664 5.75 -26.51 10.21
C TRP A 664 5.85 -28.03 10.06
N ASN A 665 5.07 -28.81 10.81
CA ASN A 665 5.08 -30.28 10.71
C ASN A 665 4.58 -30.78 9.35
N LYS A 666 3.72 -29.99 8.69
CA LYS A 666 3.17 -30.30 7.36
C LYS A 666 4.04 -29.75 6.23
N ASP A 667 5.09 -28.99 6.54
CA ASP A 667 5.97 -28.31 5.59
C ASP A 667 7.40 -28.87 5.65
N ILE A 668 7.54 -30.16 5.38
CA ILE A 668 8.82 -30.89 5.49
C ILE A 668 9.91 -30.24 4.60
N GLU A 669 9.54 -29.85 3.38
CA GLU A 669 10.45 -29.23 2.42
C GLU A 669 10.70 -27.74 2.70
N GLY A 670 9.85 -27.05 3.48
CA GLY A 670 9.97 -25.61 3.75
C GLY A 670 9.40 -24.70 2.65
N LYS A 671 8.72 -25.26 1.64
CA LYS A 671 8.17 -24.51 0.50
C LYS A 671 7.04 -23.56 0.89
N ILE A 672 6.23 -23.95 1.88
CA ILE A 672 5.12 -23.09 2.36
C ILE A 672 5.73 -21.92 3.11
N LEU A 673 6.69 -22.16 4.00
CA LEU A 673 7.41 -21.11 4.72
C LEU A 673 8.09 -20.14 3.76
N GLU A 674 8.79 -20.66 2.75
CA GLU A 674 9.42 -19.86 1.70
C GLU A 674 8.39 -18.93 1.02
N THR A 675 7.23 -19.45 0.66
CA THR A 675 6.15 -18.67 0.04
C THR A 675 5.62 -17.58 0.98
N ILE A 676 5.41 -17.91 2.26
CA ILE A 676 4.93 -16.95 3.27
C ILE A 676 5.93 -15.82 3.49
N MET A 677 7.23 -16.13 3.57
CA MET A 677 8.29 -15.15 3.80
C MET A 677 8.57 -14.28 2.57
N THR A 678 8.40 -14.80 1.36
CA THR A 678 8.69 -14.05 0.12
C THR A 678 7.53 -13.21 -0.38
N ALA A 679 6.29 -13.50 0.01
CA ALA A 679 5.11 -12.75 -0.42
C ALA A 679 4.30 -12.12 0.73
N PRO A 680 3.48 -12.84 1.54
CA PRO A 680 2.72 -12.25 2.63
C PRO A 680 3.53 -11.40 3.61
N MET A 681 4.73 -11.84 4.00
CA MET A 681 5.60 -11.10 4.93
C MET A 681 6.08 -9.78 4.32
N VAL A 682 6.49 -9.80 3.04
CA VAL A 682 6.94 -8.60 2.32
C VAL A 682 5.78 -7.61 2.15
N VAL A 683 4.59 -8.08 1.80
CA VAL A 683 3.39 -7.23 1.67
C VAL A 683 2.99 -6.65 3.03
N ALA A 684 3.02 -7.43 4.11
CA ALA A 684 2.77 -6.92 5.46
C ALA A 684 3.79 -5.85 5.86
N GLN A 685 5.06 -6.01 5.48
CA GLN A 685 6.11 -5.01 5.70
C GLN A 685 5.84 -3.73 4.90
N TRP A 686 5.38 -3.82 3.65
CA TRP A 686 5.00 -2.64 2.86
C TRP A 686 3.83 -1.89 3.45
N ILE A 687 2.79 -2.60 3.91
CA ILE A 687 1.67 -2.01 4.64
C ILE A 687 2.18 -1.29 5.89
N ASN A 688 2.92 -2.00 6.74
CA ASN A 688 3.44 -1.42 7.96
C ASN A 688 4.30 -0.18 7.69
N ASN A 689 5.21 -0.23 6.72
CA ASN A 689 6.09 0.89 6.43
C ASN A 689 5.36 2.09 5.81
N GLN A 690 4.30 1.86 5.01
CA GLN A 690 3.47 2.95 4.49
C GLN A 690 2.79 3.71 5.64
N TYR A 691 2.21 2.99 6.61
CA TYR A 691 1.62 3.61 7.78
C TYR A 691 2.68 4.28 8.66
N TYR A 692 3.84 3.64 8.87
CA TYR A 692 4.96 4.22 9.61
C TYR A 692 5.35 5.59 9.02
N LEU A 693 5.70 5.62 7.73
CA LEU A 693 6.20 6.81 7.06
C LEU A 693 5.14 7.91 6.97
N SER A 694 3.89 7.55 6.65
CA SER A 694 2.76 8.52 6.62
C SER A 694 2.45 9.13 7.99
N THR A 695 2.89 8.48 9.08
CA THR A 695 2.63 8.90 10.47
C THR A 695 3.76 9.73 11.07
N VAL A 696 5.02 9.40 10.75
CA VAL A 696 6.18 10.19 11.20
C VAL A 696 6.26 11.53 10.47
N ASP A 697 5.93 11.55 9.17
CA ASP A 697 5.96 12.76 8.34
C ASP A 697 4.91 12.70 7.22
N ASN A 698 3.71 13.18 7.52
CA ASN A 698 2.59 13.11 6.58
C ASN A 698 2.72 14.06 5.39
N GLU A 699 3.47 15.15 5.51
CA GLU A 699 3.64 16.09 4.39
C GLU A 699 4.54 15.51 3.30
N VAL A 700 5.57 14.76 3.71
CA VAL A 700 6.54 14.15 2.80
C VAL A 700 6.07 12.78 2.29
N PHE A 701 5.66 11.89 3.19
CA PHE A 701 5.35 10.49 2.86
C PHE A 701 3.86 10.14 2.93
N GLY A 702 3.04 11.10 3.34
CA GLY A 702 1.59 10.99 3.35
C GLY A 702 0.95 11.93 2.34
N SER A 703 -0.39 11.94 2.35
CA SER A 703 -1.14 12.72 1.38
C SER A 703 -1.67 14.05 1.90
N GLY A 704 -1.22 14.51 3.07
CA GLY A 704 -1.81 15.65 3.77
C GLY A 704 -3.27 15.41 4.15
N SER A 705 -3.97 16.48 4.49
CA SER A 705 -5.41 16.42 4.82
C SER A 705 -6.27 16.14 3.59
N LYS A 706 -7.20 15.18 3.74
CA LYS A 706 -8.23 14.86 2.74
C LYS A 706 -9.07 16.06 2.33
N THR A 707 -9.25 17.03 3.22
CA THR A 707 -10.07 18.22 2.97
C THR A 707 -9.53 19.11 1.85
N LEU A 708 -8.24 18.98 1.51
CA LEU A 708 -7.56 19.76 0.48
C LEU A 708 -7.34 18.99 -0.82
N HIS A 709 -7.80 17.74 -0.89
CA HIS A 709 -7.55 16.83 -2.01
C HIS A 709 -8.31 17.23 -3.27
N ASN A 710 -7.58 17.28 -4.38
CA ASN A 710 -8.10 17.36 -5.74
C ASN A 710 -7.69 16.11 -6.50
N VAL A 711 -8.66 15.33 -7.00
CA VAL A 711 -8.38 14.15 -7.82
C VAL A 711 -7.92 14.60 -9.21
N VAL A 712 -6.74 14.16 -9.62
CA VAL A 712 -6.14 14.49 -10.92
C VAL A 712 -6.15 13.27 -11.83
N GLY A 713 -6.71 13.45 -13.02
CA GLY A 713 -6.66 12.49 -14.11
C GLY A 713 -7.36 11.14 -13.87
N ASP A 714 -8.13 11.00 -12.77
CA ASP A 714 -8.70 9.73 -12.28
C ASP A 714 -7.63 8.67 -11.92
N PHE A 715 -6.42 9.12 -11.54
CA PHE A 715 -5.33 8.22 -11.15
C PHE A 715 -4.50 8.67 -9.95
N ALA A 716 -4.56 9.93 -9.51
CA ALA A 716 -3.81 10.43 -8.36
C ALA A 716 -4.53 11.59 -7.66
N VAL A 717 -3.97 12.04 -6.53
CA VAL A 717 -4.44 13.19 -5.77
C VAL A 717 -3.35 14.26 -5.68
N MET A 718 -3.76 15.53 -5.76
CA MET A 718 -2.98 16.71 -5.45
C MET A 718 -3.62 17.48 -4.30
N SER A 719 -2.84 18.24 -3.54
CA SER A 719 -3.36 19.19 -2.53
C SER A 719 -3.47 20.59 -3.12
N GLY A 720 -4.66 21.18 -3.16
CA GLY A 720 -4.87 22.49 -3.79
C GLY A 720 -4.63 22.48 -5.31
N LYS A 721 -4.35 23.66 -5.88
CA LYS A 721 -4.28 23.86 -7.36
C LYS A 721 -2.96 23.40 -7.99
N GLU A 722 -1.84 23.62 -7.30
CA GLU A 722 -0.49 23.50 -7.87
C GLU A 722 0.46 22.85 -6.86
N SER A 723 0.26 21.57 -6.59
CA SER A 723 1.16 20.74 -5.78
C SER A 723 1.66 19.52 -6.55
N ASP A 724 2.63 18.82 -5.97
CA ASP A 724 3.01 17.51 -6.45
C ASP A 724 1.91 16.46 -6.17
N LEU A 725 2.01 15.29 -6.79
CA LEU A 725 1.16 14.16 -6.42
C LEU A 725 1.44 13.76 -4.97
N ARG A 726 0.37 13.57 -4.22
CA ARG A 726 0.43 13.19 -2.82
C ARG A 726 0.63 11.68 -2.69
N LEU A 727 1.74 11.28 -2.05
CA LEU A 727 2.20 9.90 -1.89
C LEU A 727 1.69 9.33 -0.56
N GLY A 728 1.29 8.06 -0.48
CA GLY A 728 0.93 7.44 0.80
C GLY A 728 -0.43 7.82 1.37
N LEU A 729 -0.57 7.74 2.69
CA LEU A 729 -1.86 7.78 3.37
C LEU A 729 -2.25 9.19 3.86
N PRO A 730 -3.54 9.52 3.86
CA PRO A 730 -4.03 10.80 4.37
C PRO A 730 -3.89 10.95 5.88
N LEU A 731 -3.76 12.19 6.34
CA LEU A 731 -3.60 12.51 7.76
C LEU A 731 -4.74 11.90 8.60
N GLU A 732 -5.98 11.99 8.11
CA GLU A 732 -7.17 11.46 8.78
C GLU A 732 -7.25 9.93 8.78
N SER A 733 -6.30 9.23 8.16
CA SER A 733 -6.14 7.76 8.24
C SER A 733 -5.12 7.33 9.29
N VAL A 734 -4.27 8.25 9.77
CA VAL A 734 -3.19 7.95 10.73
C VAL A 734 -3.28 8.77 12.02
N CYS A 735 -4.02 9.88 12.02
CA CYS A 735 -4.20 10.77 13.16
C CYS A 735 -5.68 10.95 13.51
N GLN A 736 -5.97 10.93 14.82
CA GLN A 736 -7.30 11.24 15.36
C GLN A 736 -7.60 12.74 15.22
N ASN A 737 -6.61 13.57 15.47
CA ASN A 737 -6.62 15.01 15.24
C ASN A 737 -5.18 15.50 15.04
N GLU A 738 -4.98 16.79 14.76
CA GLU A 738 -3.66 17.38 14.48
C GLU A 738 -2.61 17.11 15.58
N SER A 739 -3.05 16.90 16.83
CA SER A 739 -2.16 16.70 17.99
C SER A 739 -2.06 15.25 18.46
N LYS A 740 -2.86 14.34 17.90
CA LYS A 740 -2.96 12.96 18.40
C LYS A 740 -2.94 11.95 17.26
N ARG A 741 -1.82 11.24 17.16
CA ARG A 741 -1.66 10.09 16.27
C ARG A 741 -2.51 8.91 16.76
N PHE A 742 -3.18 8.26 15.83
CA PHE A 742 -3.88 7.00 16.07
C PHE A 742 -3.00 5.80 15.69
N HIS A 743 -2.30 5.88 14.56
CA HIS A 743 -1.27 4.89 14.22
C HIS A 743 -0.04 5.09 15.10
N GLU A 744 0.53 3.97 15.55
CA GLU A 744 1.76 3.92 16.32
C GLU A 744 2.88 3.48 15.37
N PRO A 745 3.78 4.38 14.92
CA PRO A 745 4.78 4.05 13.91
C PRO A 745 5.84 3.12 14.50
N MET A 746 5.71 1.84 14.23
CA MET A 746 6.64 0.78 14.61
C MET A 746 7.00 -0.04 13.38
N ARG A 747 8.27 -0.44 13.25
CA ARG A 747 8.69 -1.43 12.26
C ARG A 747 8.05 -2.79 12.57
N LEU A 748 7.65 -3.49 11.51
CA LEU A 748 6.90 -4.74 11.62
C LEU A 748 7.69 -5.80 12.42
N MET A 749 7.06 -6.33 13.45
CA MET A 749 7.53 -7.53 14.14
C MET A 749 6.97 -8.77 13.43
N VAL A 750 7.83 -9.64 12.94
CA VAL A 750 7.44 -10.92 12.35
C VAL A 750 7.74 -12.03 13.34
N LEU A 751 6.73 -12.85 13.67
CA LEU A 751 6.89 -14.03 14.50
C LEU A 751 6.58 -15.29 13.70
N ILE A 752 7.54 -16.21 13.60
CA ILE A 752 7.40 -17.46 12.86
C ILE A 752 7.57 -18.64 13.82
N ARG A 753 6.62 -19.57 13.86
CA ARG A 753 6.78 -20.85 14.57
C ARG A 753 7.34 -21.91 13.62
N ALA A 754 8.67 -22.00 13.55
CA ALA A 754 9.40 -22.99 12.76
C ALA A 754 10.79 -23.27 13.38
N PRO A 755 11.45 -24.41 13.07
CA PRO A 755 12.85 -24.62 13.41
C PRO A 755 13.74 -23.52 12.81
N LEU A 756 14.76 -23.08 13.55
CA LEU A 756 15.65 -21.97 13.12
C LEU A 756 16.28 -22.23 11.75
N ALA A 757 16.79 -23.45 11.54
CA ALA A 757 17.41 -23.86 10.27
C ALA A 757 16.47 -23.69 9.05
N LYS A 758 15.16 -23.90 9.21
CA LYS A 758 14.20 -23.71 8.12
C LYS A 758 14.00 -22.24 7.75
N ILE A 759 14.09 -21.35 8.74
CA ILE A 759 14.02 -19.91 8.50
C ILE A 759 15.33 -19.46 7.82
N ASP A 760 16.47 -19.95 8.29
CA ASP A 760 17.79 -19.65 7.73
C ASP A 760 17.91 -20.08 6.26
N GLU A 761 17.42 -21.28 5.90
CA GLU A 761 17.35 -21.76 4.50
C GLU A 761 16.66 -20.74 3.56
N VAL A 762 15.56 -20.12 4.01
CA VAL A 762 14.83 -19.12 3.22
C VAL A 762 15.62 -17.81 3.11
N LEU A 763 16.23 -17.36 4.21
CA LEU A 763 17.04 -16.13 4.23
C LEU A 763 18.29 -16.29 3.35
N GLU A 764 18.93 -17.46 3.35
CA GLU A 764 20.06 -17.79 2.48
C GLU A 764 19.69 -17.86 0.99
N LYS A 765 18.46 -18.23 0.68
CA LYS A 765 17.97 -18.30 -0.71
C LYS A 765 17.56 -16.94 -1.27
N HIS A 766 16.97 -16.07 -0.45
CA HIS A 766 16.33 -14.82 -0.91
C HIS A 766 16.98 -13.57 -0.32
N GLU A 767 17.87 -12.93 -1.09
CA GLU A 767 18.59 -11.70 -0.67
C GLU A 767 17.64 -10.56 -0.28
N ASN A 768 16.55 -10.34 -1.02
CA ASN A 768 15.60 -9.27 -0.69
C ASN A 768 14.95 -9.47 0.69
N VAL A 769 14.59 -10.71 1.03
CA VAL A 769 14.01 -11.04 2.34
C VAL A 769 15.07 -10.94 3.43
N ARG A 770 16.28 -11.41 3.13
CA ARG A 770 17.45 -11.30 4.00
C ARG A 770 17.76 -9.85 4.39
N ASN A 771 17.73 -8.94 3.41
CA ASN A 771 18.03 -7.54 3.61
C ASN A 771 16.99 -6.89 4.54
N LEU A 772 15.71 -7.25 4.45
CA LEU A 772 14.70 -6.75 5.38
C LEU A 772 15.04 -7.06 6.85
N VAL A 773 15.61 -8.23 7.13
CA VAL A 773 15.99 -8.66 8.49
C VAL A 773 17.33 -8.02 8.91
N ASN A 774 18.38 -8.22 8.11
CA ASN A 774 19.74 -7.74 8.42
C ASN A 774 19.78 -6.22 8.63
N ASN A 775 19.13 -5.49 7.72
CA ASN A 775 19.10 -4.05 7.73
C ASN A 775 17.99 -3.47 8.62
N ARG A 776 17.36 -4.30 9.48
CA ARG A 776 16.36 -3.90 10.48
C ARG A 776 15.16 -3.14 9.91
N TRP A 777 14.69 -3.53 8.73
CA TRP A 777 13.38 -3.08 8.22
C TRP A 777 12.22 -3.84 8.86
N ILE A 778 12.50 -5.06 9.35
CA ILE A 778 11.60 -5.85 10.19
C ILE A 778 12.35 -6.41 11.40
N ARG A 779 11.60 -6.80 12.43
CA ARG A 779 12.10 -7.58 13.57
C ARG A 779 11.64 -9.02 13.45
N LEU A 780 12.55 -9.92 13.07
CA LEU A 780 12.23 -11.34 12.96
C LEU A 780 12.46 -12.07 14.29
N VAL A 781 11.40 -12.73 14.78
CA VAL A 781 11.41 -13.59 15.96
C VAL A 781 10.95 -14.99 15.57
N ALA A 782 11.74 -16.00 15.90
CA ALA A 782 11.38 -17.39 15.77
C ALA A 782 10.87 -17.93 17.12
N LEU A 783 9.78 -18.68 17.08
CA LEU A 783 9.36 -19.56 18.16
C LEU A 783 9.81 -20.98 17.79
N ASN A 784 10.90 -21.44 18.40
CA ASN A 784 11.47 -22.75 18.08
C ASN A 784 10.56 -23.86 18.65
N PRO A 785 10.02 -24.77 17.82
CA PRO A 785 9.12 -25.81 18.29
C PRO A 785 9.79 -26.89 19.16
N GLN A 786 11.13 -26.96 19.17
CA GLN A 786 11.86 -28.00 19.93
C GLN A 786 11.99 -27.68 21.43
N ASP A 787 12.26 -26.42 21.77
CA ASP A 787 12.49 -25.97 23.15
C ASP A 787 11.44 -24.97 23.65
N GLU A 788 10.48 -24.62 22.77
CA GLU A 788 9.41 -23.64 23.01
C GLU A 788 9.93 -22.25 23.42
N SER A 789 11.14 -21.91 23.01
CA SER A 789 11.80 -20.64 23.31
C SER A 789 11.75 -19.66 22.15
N PHE A 790 11.79 -18.37 22.48
CA PHE A 790 11.82 -17.29 21.50
C PHE A 790 13.25 -16.87 21.19
N TYR A 791 13.58 -16.81 19.91
CA TYR A 791 14.85 -16.36 19.38
C TYR A 791 14.63 -15.17 18.45
N GLN A 792 15.46 -14.14 18.54
CA GLN A 792 15.45 -13.02 17.61
C GLN A 792 16.67 -13.12 16.69
N ALA A 793 16.45 -12.95 15.39
CA ALA A 793 17.53 -12.78 14.43
C ALA A 793 18.19 -11.41 14.64
N ASP A 794 19.52 -11.39 14.68
CA ASP A 794 20.31 -10.16 14.67
C ASP A 794 20.72 -9.76 13.24
N ARG A 795 21.69 -8.84 13.11
CA ARG A 795 22.19 -8.38 11.80
C ARG A 795 22.94 -9.49 11.03
N ALA A 796 23.53 -10.47 11.70
CA ALA A 796 24.36 -11.52 11.09
C ALA A 796 23.62 -12.86 10.94
N PHE A 797 22.31 -12.92 11.19
CA PHE A 797 21.53 -14.16 11.34
C PHE A 797 21.95 -14.99 12.55
N GLU A 798 22.62 -14.37 13.53
CA GLU A 798 22.84 -15.01 14.80
C GLU A 798 21.55 -14.92 15.61
N TRP A 799 21.04 -16.10 16.00
CA TRP A 799 19.83 -16.22 16.79
C TRP A 799 20.14 -15.96 18.26
N ARG A 800 19.62 -14.86 18.80
CA ARG A 800 19.70 -14.54 20.22
C ARG A 800 18.43 -14.97 20.94
N GLN A 801 18.56 -15.81 21.96
CA GLN A 801 17.44 -16.15 22.82
C GLN A 801 16.97 -14.92 23.63
N LEU A 802 15.68 -14.61 23.58
CA LEU A 802 15.10 -13.42 24.22
C LEU A 802 14.64 -13.65 25.66
N MET A 803 14.29 -14.88 26.03
CA MET A 803 13.78 -15.23 27.36
C MET A 803 14.39 -16.54 27.86
N GLU A 804 15.23 -16.47 28.90
CA GLU A 804 15.53 -17.64 29.74
C GLU A 804 14.32 -17.91 30.66
N LYS A 805 13.91 -19.17 30.80
CA LYS A 805 12.70 -19.64 31.51
C LYS A 805 12.51 -19.07 32.94
N GLU A 806 13.53 -18.50 33.58
CA GLU A 806 13.48 -18.06 34.98
C GLU A 806 13.13 -16.57 35.22
N LYS A 807 13.20 -15.69 34.21
CA LYS A 807 12.95 -14.23 34.42
C LYS A 807 11.48 -13.79 34.33
N VAL A 808 10.56 -14.70 34.02
CA VAL A 808 9.12 -14.41 33.89
C VAL A 808 8.46 -14.11 35.25
N PHE A 809 9.08 -14.48 36.38
CA PHE A 809 8.45 -14.43 37.70
C PHE A 809 8.90 -13.29 38.62
N LEU A 810 9.87 -12.44 38.25
CA LEU A 810 10.47 -11.46 39.19
C LEU A 810 10.13 -9.99 38.94
N ASN A 811 9.47 -9.62 37.84
CA ASN A 811 9.22 -8.21 37.51
C ASN A 811 7.77 -7.72 37.71
N SER A 812 6.88 -8.51 38.32
CA SER A 812 5.53 -8.06 38.70
C SER A 812 5.38 -7.71 40.18
N SER A 813 6.48 -7.67 40.94
CA SER A 813 6.43 -7.43 42.39
C SER A 813 7.67 -6.66 42.87
N LYS A 814 7.79 -5.38 42.46
CA LYS A 814 8.49 -4.26 43.11
C LYS A 814 8.94 -3.25 42.06
N VAL A 815 8.08 -2.27 41.75
CA VAL A 815 8.37 -0.82 41.80
C VAL A 815 7.09 -0.14 42.21
#